data_AF-A0A2E7AE78-F1
#
_entry.id   AF-A0A2E7AE78-F1
#
_cell.length_a   1.000
_cell.length_b   1.000
_cell.length_c   1.000
_cell.angle_alpha   90.00
_cell.angle_beta   90.00
_cell.angle_gamma   90.00
#
_symmetry.space_group_name_H-M   'P 1'
#
loop_
_entity.id
_entity.type
_entity.pdbx_description
1 polymer ?
#
loop_
_entity_poly.entity_id
_entity_poly.type
_entity_poly.pdbx_seq_one_letter_code
_entity_poly.pdbx_strand_id
1 'polypeptide(L)'
;MSLPDSCPSVGNSAMRVLSWIFAGLMPALLPAVEEEPPEVGELLAVGRFEEALPALVELEQQWREEVRMNGTRENRLTWALSLQGRGSVEARLQQFEPALKHLRLARDLAIEGEFGGETLAGILDELGRTEGKAGLYEKAQQSLLGAIEQHETLEESAREPWLSASQNHLGLIYLITGRYEKAGRIFHGTLGQAGNNSDALRFQHECLGRYFYVMRSYAKAAEHLERAREHALAVGGDREKHPDVVSLTGQIGLSLLRLGPESFDLARQYLKEATLLTRGMRRSRMNDLTLASHLSNLGSLELEAQEPARARDLFREALAISEELLGKQHPSLGPYHTNLGFAQQQLRNHPEAQHHYRRSADLYRSSVGVHHQAYVEAEINYLENLFHSDSPTSDLRKKTEDLTRQALGLFDDIISFGTERQRLNWLRENHLLTIPCSLGNNPEFIANTILRTKARIIDSLLEEQGNSGSDPGLARLRIDFADKQRELDDLLFRNEDQDKVSSVHDEITALESRLRSHPTTLATKNSPILWRDVQSSLSPDSAFVDYVRFTDLNKTGPDNLSYGAVLILPEGPPEWIPLGSDTDLVIWLGVLKGRLHYRSQLLGKENTPDPPSLRMRSALRRLHDLFWSPVAARLPERIETVGLSPDAGLNFLSFAVLMDRNGLLLAKKYRQMVYYASGRDLLVERKAPSLREGAWSLLGVPEFEAHHPAAEAEEDQSDQLSAVVLETIDALPDIPGVRRELALLEKIMPSDPGSISLTNSSEQDVRSLSGSPVVLHLATHAFLLPPSERATFSEVQDYDQAPDHFYRSGLVLAESKRAHSERSHGARIPFDRDGILFSDEVRQLPLSGTRLVTLSSCDSGMGESVRGDGVLGLRRGFALAGSAAILLSLWPVSDDTTPGFMKQMYQLSLATDHIGQAVWETQSRNLSGIDTRDDAALEEAVLRYGCFVLCQRGPLEASVTMPELREPSPTRWAFALTVMAVIVFLTTRKWQRR
;
A
#
# COMPACT_ATOMS: atom_id res chain seq x y z
N MET A 1 -79.39 4.13 -0.39
CA MET A 1 -80.19 4.88 0.60
C MET A 1 -79.32 6.00 1.12
N SER A 2 -79.80 7.21 0.93
CA SER A 2 -79.18 8.53 1.13
C SER A 2 -79.10 8.95 2.60
N LEU A 3 -78.06 9.75 2.91
CA LEU A 3 -78.00 10.98 3.76
C LEU A 3 -76.64 11.08 4.50
N PRO A 4 -76.11 12.28 4.83
CA PRO A 4 -75.92 13.47 3.98
C PRO A 4 -74.55 14.17 4.17
N ASP A 5 -74.25 15.07 3.22
CA ASP A 5 -73.22 16.12 3.29
C ASP A 5 -73.39 17.07 4.48
N SER A 6 -72.29 17.40 5.16
CA SER A 6 -72.01 18.75 5.64
C SER A 6 -70.54 18.89 6.07
N CYS A 7 -69.69 19.34 5.14
CA CYS A 7 -68.41 19.99 5.42
C CYS A 7 -68.58 21.49 5.15
N PRO A 8 -67.96 22.35 5.96
CA PRO A 8 -67.18 23.43 5.38
C PRO A 8 -65.78 23.54 6.03
N SER A 9 -64.77 23.32 5.19
CA SER A 9 -63.51 24.07 5.08
C SER A 9 -62.95 24.81 6.31
N VAL A 10 -61.84 24.30 6.86
CA VAL A 10 -60.66 25.10 7.27
C VAL A 10 -59.39 24.24 7.11
N GLY A 11 -58.49 24.66 6.22
CA GLY A 11 -57.03 24.61 6.45
C GLY A 11 -56.22 23.37 6.08
N ASN A 12 -56.36 22.81 4.87
CA ASN A 12 -55.52 21.71 4.37
C ASN A 12 -54.22 22.18 3.67
N SER A 13 -53.47 23.08 4.32
CA SER A 13 -52.22 23.68 3.77
C SER A 13 -50.97 23.25 4.54
N ALA A 14 -51.09 22.85 5.82
CA ALA A 14 -49.96 22.53 6.69
C ALA A 14 -49.39 21.11 6.48
N MET A 15 -50.24 20.10 6.20
CA MET A 15 -49.77 18.74 5.86
C MET A 15 -49.01 18.70 4.53
N ARG A 16 -49.23 19.67 3.64
CA ARG A 16 -48.49 19.82 2.38
C ARG A 16 -47.05 20.29 2.62
N VAL A 17 -46.75 21.17 3.58
CA VAL A 17 -45.36 21.62 3.80
C VAL A 17 -44.55 20.58 4.58
N LEU A 18 -45.18 19.87 5.52
CA LEU A 18 -44.54 18.85 6.35
C LEU A 18 -44.26 17.54 5.59
N SER A 19 -45.12 17.19 4.64
CA SER A 19 -44.86 16.10 3.67
C SER A 19 -43.62 16.36 2.81
N TRP A 20 -43.25 17.63 2.58
CA TRP A 20 -42.12 18.01 1.72
C TRP A 20 -40.80 18.16 2.47
N ILE A 21 -40.84 18.52 3.76
CA ILE A 21 -39.65 18.47 4.64
C ILE A 21 -39.15 17.02 4.78
N PHE A 22 -40.05 16.03 4.65
CA PHE A 22 -39.71 14.60 4.55
C PHE A 22 -39.45 14.11 3.11
N ALA A 23 -40.00 14.75 2.06
CA ALA A 23 -39.99 14.26 0.68
C ALA A 23 -39.01 14.99 -0.26
N GLY A 24 -37.74 15.11 0.13
CA GLY A 24 -36.66 15.53 -0.78
C GLY A 24 -36.36 14.54 -1.93
N LEU A 25 -37.04 13.39 -2.01
CA LEU A 25 -36.80 12.31 -2.98
C LEU A 25 -38.09 11.59 -3.40
N MET A 26 -38.84 12.13 -4.38
CA MET A 26 -39.55 11.42 -5.48
C MET A 26 -40.64 12.32 -6.13
N PRO A 27 -40.82 12.29 -7.47
CA PRO A 27 -41.83 13.08 -8.17
C PRO A 27 -43.10 12.25 -8.51
N ALA A 28 -44.30 12.80 -8.29
CA ALA A 28 -45.50 12.43 -9.06
C ALA A 28 -46.66 13.45 -8.96
N LEU A 29 -46.86 14.17 -10.08
CA LEU A 29 -48.12 14.56 -10.78
C LEU A 29 -49.34 15.09 -10.00
N LEU A 30 -49.74 16.34 -10.30
CA LEU A 30 -51.10 16.79 -10.74
C LEU A 30 -51.06 18.30 -11.13
N PRO A 31 -52.06 18.85 -11.87
CA PRO A 31 -51.84 19.77 -12.98
C PRO A 31 -51.88 21.26 -12.59
N ALA A 32 -51.24 22.02 -13.48
CA ALA A 32 -51.00 23.47 -13.42
C ALA A 32 -52.26 24.33 -13.22
N VAL A 33 -52.10 25.36 -12.38
CA VAL A 33 -52.83 26.63 -12.42
C VAL A 33 -51.83 27.78 -12.16
N GLU A 34 -52.15 28.94 -12.73
CA GLU A 34 -51.32 30.10 -13.07
C GLU A 34 -50.49 30.77 -11.93
N GLU A 35 -49.25 31.12 -12.27
CA GLU A 35 -48.29 32.09 -11.66
C GLU A 35 -48.48 32.45 -10.15
N GLU A 36 -48.17 31.51 -9.25
CA GLU A 36 -47.82 31.78 -7.86
C GLU A 36 -46.28 31.67 -7.67
N PRO A 37 -45.66 32.39 -6.70
CA PRO A 37 -44.24 32.23 -6.39
C PRO A 37 -43.93 30.76 -6.06
N PRO A 38 -42.73 30.25 -6.38
CA PRO A 38 -42.41 28.84 -6.21
C PRO A 38 -42.67 28.41 -4.76
N GLU A 39 -43.47 27.36 -4.57
CA GLU A 39 -43.72 26.77 -3.25
C GLU A 39 -42.35 26.46 -2.60
N VAL A 40 -42.22 26.67 -1.28
CA VAL A 40 -40.94 26.52 -0.53
C VAL A 40 -40.21 25.20 -0.87
N GLY A 41 -40.96 24.13 -1.14
CA GLY A 41 -40.42 22.84 -1.58
C GLY A 41 -39.66 22.90 -2.91
N GLU A 42 -40.15 23.63 -3.91
CA GLU A 42 -39.47 23.80 -5.20
C GLU A 42 -38.16 24.57 -5.04
N LEU A 43 -38.16 25.60 -4.20
CA LEU A 43 -36.96 26.37 -3.87
C LEU A 43 -35.92 25.48 -3.19
N LEU A 44 -36.31 24.64 -2.23
CA LEU A 44 -35.40 23.72 -1.56
C LEU A 44 -34.85 22.65 -2.51
N ALA A 45 -35.71 22.09 -3.37
CA ALA A 45 -35.33 21.05 -4.34
C ALA A 45 -34.29 21.53 -5.36
N VAL A 46 -34.32 22.81 -5.74
CA VAL A 46 -33.33 23.41 -6.65
C VAL A 46 -32.22 24.17 -5.92
N GLY A 47 -32.07 23.98 -4.60
CA GLY A 47 -30.99 24.55 -3.80
C GLY A 47 -31.09 26.06 -3.52
N ARG A 48 -32.26 26.68 -3.69
CA ARG A 48 -32.53 28.12 -3.46
C ARG A 48 -32.86 28.42 -1.99
N PHE A 49 -31.93 28.08 -1.10
CA PHE A 49 -32.09 28.19 0.35
C PHE A 49 -32.31 29.63 0.86
N GLU A 50 -31.69 30.64 0.24
CA GLU A 50 -31.83 32.05 0.66
C GLU A 50 -33.26 32.58 0.44
N GLU A 51 -33.97 32.06 -0.56
CA GLU A 51 -35.34 32.46 -0.89
C GLU A 51 -36.37 31.67 -0.10
N ALA A 52 -36.05 30.42 0.26
CA ALA A 52 -36.88 29.61 1.14
C ALA A 52 -36.87 30.12 2.59
N LEU A 53 -35.77 30.72 3.05
CA LEU A 53 -35.59 31.09 4.46
C LEU A 53 -36.68 32.05 4.99
N PRO A 54 -37.05 33.17 4.33
CA PRO A 54 -38.09 34.06 4.83
C PRO A 54 -39.43 33.36 5.07
N ALA A 55 -39.83 32.48 4.15
CA ALA A 55 -41.07 31.72 4.26
C ALA A 55 -41.02 30.72 5.43
N LEU A 56 -39.87 30.07 5.66
CA LEU A 56 -39.68 29.18 6.81
C LEU A 56 -39.65 29.93 8.15
N VAL A 57 -39.13 31.16 8.16
CA VAL A 57 -39.17 32.05 9.33
C VAL A 57 -40.60 32.43 9.67
N GLU A 58 -41.41 32.79 8.68
CA GLU A 58 -42.82 33.12 8.86
C GLU A 58 -43.61 31.90 9.35
N LEU A 59 -43.40 30.74 8.73
CA LEU A 59 -44.02 29.48 9.12
C LEU A 59 -43.70 29.11 10.58
N GLU A 60 -42.43 29.20 11.00
CA GLU A 60 -42.03 28.93 12.37
C GLU A 60 -42.69 29.90 13.37
N GLN A 61 -42.76 31.19 13.04
CA GLN A 61 -43.40 32.20 13.89
C GLN A 61 -44.90 31.94 14.06
N GLN A 62 -45.60 31.58 12.98
CA GLN A 62 -47.01 31.20 13.01
C GLN A 62 -47.24 30.03 13.98
N TRP A 63 -46.44 28.96 13.88
CA TRP A 63 -46.57 27.79 14.76
C TRP A 63 -46.18 28.06 16.20
N ARG A 64 -45.20 28.94 16.43
CA ARG A 64 -44.87 29.41 17.79
C ARG A 64 -46.06 30.10 18.46
N GLU A 65 -46.78 30.94 17.71
CA GLU A 65 -47.97 31.62 18.21
C GLU A 65 -49.14 30.65 18.44
N GLU A 66 -49.36 29.71 17.52
CA GLU A 66 -50.37 28.66 17.68
C GLU A 66 -50.12 27.78 18.91
N VAL A 67 -48.87 27.38 19.19
CA VAL A 67 -48.52 26.65 20.42
C VAL A 67 -48.77 27.50 21.67
N ARG A 68 -48.55 28.83 21.60
CA ARG A 68 -48.85 29.75 22.71
C ARG A 68 -50.34 29.86 22.99
N MET A 69 -51.17 29.81 21.95
CA MET A 69 -52.63 29.90 22.06
C MET A 69 -53.25 28.55 22.43
N ASN A 70 -52.72 27.45 21.89
CA ASN A 70 -53.23 26.09 22.04
C ASN A 70 -52.08 25.07 21.99
N GLY A 71 -51.53 24.72 23.15
CA GLY A 71 -50.35 23.86 23.30
C GLY A 71 -50.59 22.35 23.12
N THR A 72 -51.40 21.95 22.14
CA THR A 72 -51.64 20.52 21.83
C THR A 72 -50.34 19.80 21.49
N ARG A 73 -50.33 18.47 21.64
CA ARG A 73 -49.19 17.63 21.26
C ARG A 73 -48.85 17.79 19.77
N GLU A 74 -49.86 17.89 18.91
CA GLU A 74 -49.73 18.06 17.46
C GLU A 74 -49.17 19.44 17.05
N ASN A 75 -49.62 20.52 17.71
CA ASN A 75 -49.09 21.87 17.45
C ASN A 75 -47.61 21.96 17.86
N ARG A 76 -47.24 21.33 18.99
CA ARG A 76 -45.84 21.27 19.43
C ARG A 76 -44.96 20.44 18.47
N LEU A 77 -45.48 19.34 17.93
CA LEU A 77 -44.79 18.55 16.90
C LEU A 77 -44.54 19.39 15.64
N THR A 78 -45.57 20.09 15.17
CA THR A 78 -45.48 20.91 13.96
C THR A 78 -44.52 22.09 14.13
N TRP A 79 -44.50 22.71 15.32
CA TRP A 79 -43.52 23.75 15.63
C TRP A 79 -42.09 23.20 15.68
N ALA A 80 -41.87 22.02 16.28
CA ALA A 80 -40.57 21.36 16.29
C ALA A 80 -40.07 21.04 14.86
N LEU A 81 -40.92 20.52 13.98
CA LEU A 81 -40.60 20.26 12.58
C LEU A 81 -40.32 21.55 11.79
N SER A 82 -41.05 22.63 12.08
CA SER A 82 -40.81 23.95 11.46
C SER A 82 -39.46 24.52 11.89
N LEU A 83 -39.09 24.39 13.17
CA LEU A 83 -37.77 24.75 13.70
C LEU A 83 -36.66 23.90 13.08
N GLN A 84 -36.88 22.60 12.87
CA GLN A 84 -35.95 21.71 12.19
C GLN A 84 -35.71 22.16 10.74
N GLY A 85 -36.78 22.39 9.97
CA GLY A 85 -36.69 22.85 8.58
C GLY A 85 -35.96 24.20 8.46
N ARG A 86 -36.31 25.16 9.32
CA ARG A 86 -35.61 26.44 9.41
C ARG A 86 -34.12 26.27 9.75
N GLY A 87 -33.81 25.51 10.80
CA GLY A 87 -32.44 25.25 11.22
C GLY A 87 -31.61 24.55 10.15
N SER A 88 -32.20 23.61 9.42
CA SER A 88 -31.58 22.90 8.29
C SER A 88 -31.21 23.85 7.13
N VAL A 89 -32.07 24.82 6.81
CA VAL A 89 -31.80 25.85 5.80
C VAL A 89 -30.74 26.84 6.28
N GLU A 90 -30.84 27.33 7.52
CA GLU A 90 -29.82 28.19 8.13
C GLU A 90 -28.44 27.50 8.14
N ALA A 91 -28.38 26.18 8.44
CA ALA A 91 -27.16 25.39 8.40
C ALA A 91 -26.57 25.27 6.98
N ARG A 92 -27.40 25.07 5.95
CA ARG A 92 -26.95 25.06 4.54
C ARG A 92 -26.42 26.42 4.10
N LEU A 93 -27.00 27.50 4.62
CA LEU A 93 -26.52 28.87 4.45
C LEU A 93 -25.31 29.20 5.35
N GLN A 94 -24.77 28.23 6.09
CA GLN A 94 -23.60 28.37 6.96
C GLN A 94 -23.82 29.43 8.06
N GLN A 95 -25.07 29.58 8.51
CA GLN A 95 -25.46 30.40 9.66
C GLN A 95 -25.55 29.49 10.89
N PHE A 96 -24.41 29.01 11.37
CA PHE A 96 -24.38 27.93 12.37
C PHE A 96 -24.97 28.31 13.72
N GLU A 97 -24.70 29.52 14.23
CA GLU A 97 -25.25 29.96 15.51
C GLU A 97 -26.79 29.96 15.57
N PRO A 98 -27.53 30.60 14.65
CA PRO A 98 -28.98 30.50 14.64
C PRO A 98 -29.47 29.08 14.34
N ALA A 99 -28.83 28.35 13.41
CA ALA A 99 -29.21 26.98 13.09
C ALA A 99 -29.16 26.06 14.32
N LEU A 100 -28.04 26.09 15.07
CA LEU A 100 -27.86 25.31 16.29
C LEU A 100 -28.85 25.71 17.38
N LYS A 101 -29.21 26.99 17.48
CA LYS A 101 -30.22 27.46 18.42
C LYS A 101 -31.60 26.87 18.10
N HIS A 102 -32.03 26.91 16.84
CA HIS A 102 -33.33 26.38 16.44
C HIS A 102 -33.38 24.85 16.52
N LEU A 103 -32.32 24.15 16.11
CA LEU A 103 -32.27 22.68 16.17
C LEU A 103 -32.25 22.14 17.60
N ARG A 104 -31.56 22.83 18.53
CA ARG A 104 -31.61 22.47 19.96
C ARG A 104 -33.01 22.64 20.55
N LEU A 105 -33.70 23.73 20.20
CA LEU A 105 -35.07 23.96 20.62
C LEU A 105 -36.02 22.89 20.03
N ALA A 106 -35.86 22.55 18.76
CA ALA A 106 -36.63 21.48 18.12
C ALA A 106 -36.44 20.14 18.85
N ARG A 107 -35.20 19.80 19.21
CA ARG A 107 -34.87 18.59 19.98
C ARG A 107 -35.56 18.60 21.34
N ASP A 108 -35.46 19.71 22.08
CA ASP A 108 -36.02 19.81 23.44
C ASP A 108 -37.55 19.66 23.40
N LEU A 109 -38.22 20.30 22.42
CA LEU A 109 -39.65 20.11 22.18
C LEU A 109 -40.02 18.68 21.82
N ALA A 110 -39.16 18.00 21.05
CA ALA A 110 -39.39 16.61 20.66
C ALA A 110 -39.28 15.63 21.84
N ILE A 111 -38.32 15.86 22.73
CA ILE A 111 -38.17 15.10 23.97
C ILE A 111 -39.34 15.36 24.92
N GLU A 112 -39.70 16.63 25.16
CA GLU A 112 -40.81 17.00 26.05
C GLU A 112 -42.18 16.54 25.55
N GLY A 113 -42.36 16.49 24.22
CA GLY A 113 -43.60 16.06 23.58
C GLY A 113 -43.77 14.54 23.45
N GLU A 114 -42.75 13.77 23.83
CA GLU A 114 -42.64 12.32 23.60
C GLU A 114 -42.99 11.98 22.14
N PHE A 115 -42.46 12.73 21.18
CA PHE A 115 -42.72 12.46 19.75
C PHE A 115 -42.00 11.16 19.34
N GLY A 116 -42.56 10.46 18.33
CA GLY A 116 -42.05 9.15 17.92
C GLY A 116 -40.57 9.16 17.56
N GLY A 117 -39.92 7.98 17.69
CA GLY A 117 -38.47 7.82 17.50
C GLY A 117 -37.96 8.39 16.17
N GLU A 118 -38.74 8.29 15.10
CA GLU A 118 -38.39 8.82 13.77
C GLU A 118 -38.19 10.34 13.75
N THR A 119 -39.09 11.10 14.38
CA THR A 119 -38.98 12.58 14.42
C THR A 119 -37.76 13.02 15.22
N LEU A 120 -37.56 12.44 16.40
CA LEU A 120 -36.42 12.77 17.24
C LEU A 120 -35.10 12.40 16.56
N ALA A 121 -35.06 11.25 15.87
CA ALA A 121 -33.88 10.83 15.12
C ALA A 121 -33.50 11.82 14.01
N GLY A 122 -34.46 12.27 13.21
CA GLY A 122 -34.21 13.25 12.15
C GLY A 122 -33.72 14.62 12.67
N ILE A 123 -34.23 15.07 13.81
CA ILE A 123 -33.76 16.32 14.45
C ILE A 123 -32.34 16.16 14.99
N LEU A 124 -32.05 15.04 15.66
CA LEU A 124 -30.72 14.74 16.19
C LEU A 124 -29.68 14.59 15.07
N ASP A 125 -30.05 13.98 13.94
CA ASP A 125 -29.19 13.87 12.77
C ASP A 125 -28.81 15.24 12.19
N GLU A 126 -29.81 16.11 11.95
CA GLU A 126 -29.58 17.47 11.43
C GLU A 126 -28.77 18.33 12.41
N LEU A 127 -29.04 18.21 13.71
CA LEU A 127 -28.25 18.86 14.76
C LEU A 127 -26.80 18.39 14.71
N GLY A 128 -26.58 17.08 14.65
CA GLY A 128 -25.25 16.49 14.60
C GLY A 128 -24.45 16.92 13.37
N ARG A 129 -25.07 16.92 12.18
CA ARG A 129 -24.46 17.46 10.96
C ARG A 129 -24.08 18.93 11.09
N THR A 130 -24.97 19.75 11.65
CA THR A 130 -24.75 21.19 11.83
C THR A 130 -23.63 21.46 12.83
N GLU A 131 -23.58 20.72 13.93
CA GLU A 131 -22.50 20.77 14.91
C GLU A 131 -21.16 20.38 14.29
N GLY A 132 -21.14 19.36 13.42
CA GLY A 132 -19.96 18.95 12.68
C GLY A 132 -19.44 20.04 11.75
N LYS A 133 -20.32 20.64 10.94
CA LYS A 133 -19.95 21.75 10.03
C LYS A 133 -19.46 22.99 10.78
N ALA A 134 -19.96 23.22 11.99
CA ALA A 134 -19.53 24.30 12.87
C ALA A 134 -18.21 24.01 13.63
N GLY A 135 -17.62 22.82 13.47
CA GLY A 135 -16.41 22.41 14.18
C GLY A 135 -16.61 21.90 15.62
N LEU A 136 -17.86 21.64 16.03
CA LEU A 136 -18.22 21.13 17.37
C LEU A 136 -18.28 19.60 17.38
N TYR A 137 -17.16 18.94 17.05
CA TYR A 137 -17.13 17.51 16.72
C TYR A 137 -17.58 16.56 17.84
N GLU A 138 -17.28 16.87 19.11
CA GLU A 138 -17.72 16.05 20.24
C GLU A 138 -19.24 16.06 20.40
N LYS A 139 -19.86 17.24 20.24
CA LYS A 139 -21.33 17.38 20.30
C LYS A 139 -21.98 16.72 19.09
N ALA A 140 -21.39 16.92 17.91
CA ALA A 140 -21.83 16.26 16.69
C ALA A 140 -21.87 14.73 16.85
N GLN A 141 -20.82 14.15 17.42
CA GLN A 141 -20.76 12.72 17.72
C GLN A 141 -21.89 12.28 18.66
N GLN A 142 -22.16 13.02 19.74
CA GLN A 142 -23.23 12.70 20.69
C GLN A 142 -24.61 12.76 20.03
N SER A 143 -24.89 13.82 19.28
CA SER A 143 -26.15 14.01 18.57
C SER A 143 -26.39 12.88 17.54
N LEU A 144 -25.36 12.51 16.77
CA LEU A 144 -25.47 11.44 15.76
C LEU A 144 -25.61 10.05 16.37
N LEU A 145 -24.92 9.76 17.47
CA LEU A 145 -25.13 8.50 18.20
C LEU A 145 -26.56 8.39 18.73
N GLY A 146 -27.12 9.49 19.25
CA GLY A 146 -28.52 9.54 19.65
C GLY A 146 -29.48 9.32 18.48
N ALA A 147 -29.20 9.89 17.31
CA ALA A 147 -30.00 9.67 16.10
C ALA A 147 -30.01 8.19 15.67
N ILE A 148 -28.83 7.55 15.69
CA ILE A 148 -28.66 6.12 15.37
C ILE A 148 -29.46 5.25 16.35
N GLU A 149 -29.34 5.50 17.66
CA GLU A 149 -30.09 4.76 18.69
C GLU A 149 -31.60 4.87 18.46
N GLN A 150 -32.11 6.05 18.10
CA GLN A 150 -33.52 6.21 17.78
C GLN A 150 -33.93 5.46 16.49
N HIS A 151 -33.13 5.52 15.42
CA HIS A 151 -33.41 4.77 14.19
C HIS A 151 -33.40 3.24 14.41
N GLU A 152 -32.56 2.72 15.30
CA GLU A 152 -32.51 1.29 15.60
C GLU A 152 -33.81 0.77 16.25
N THR A 153 -34.56 1.64 16.95
CA THR A 153 -35.86 1.28 17.55
C THR A 153 -37.01 1.17 16.54
N LEU A 154 -36.81 1.66 15.30
CA LEU A 154 -37.82 1.62 14.24
C LEU A 154 -37.98 0.22 13.65
N GLU A 155 -39.16 -0.07 13.12
CA GLU A 155 -39.41 -1.28 12.33
C GLU A 155 -38.54 -1.32 11.08
N GLU A 156 -38.20 -2.53 10.60
CA GLU A 156 -37.22 -2.74 9.52
C GLU A 156 -37.53 -1.95 8.24
N SER A 157 -38.82 -1.81 7.88
CA SER A 157 -39.25 -1.03 6.71
C SER A 157 -39.13 0.49 6.86
N ALA A 158 -38.98 1.00 8.08
CA ALA A 158 -38.84 2.43 8.39
C ALA A 158 -37.40 2.80 8.85
N ARG A 159 -36.54 1.80 9.07
CA ARG A 159 -35.17 1.96 9.56
C ARG A 159 -34.21 2.41 8.46
N GLU A 160 -34.20 1.70 7.33
CA GLU A 160 -33.38 2.06 6.18
C GLU A 160 -34.17 2.95 5.20
N PRO A 161 -33.54 3.95 4.56
CA PRO A 161 -32.09 4.23 4.50
C PRO A 161 -31.58 5.22 5.57
N TRP A 162 -32.41 5.62 6.53
CA TRP A 162 -32.07 6.70 7.46
C TRP A 162 -31.01 6.32 8.48
N LEU A 163 -31.04 5.06 8.95
CA LEU A 163 -30.02 4.52 9.84
C LEU A 163 -28.63 4.60 9.18
N SER A 164 -28.49 4.06 7.97
CA SER A 164 -27.22 4.08 7.23
C SER A 164 -26.76 5.50 6.90
N ALA A 165 -27.68 6.44 6.62
CA ALA A 165 -27.36 7.86 6.46
C ALA A 165 -26.78 8.48 7.75
N SER A 166 -27.42 8.29 8.90
CA SER A 166 -26.92 8.81 10.19
C SER A 166 -25.60 8.18 10.61
N GLN A 167 -25.43 6.88 10.33
CA GLN A 167 -24.15 6.19 10.49
C GLN A 167 -23.08 6.85 9.60
N ASN A 168 -23.35 7.07 8.32
CA ASN A 168 -22.41 7.74 7.41
C ASN A 168 -22.06 9.17 7.86
N HIS A 169 -23.02 9.96 8.39
CA HIS A 169 -22.72 11.25 9.00
C HIS A 169 -21.76 11.11 10.19
N LEU A 170 -21.95 10.12 11.05
CA LEU A 170 -21.03 9.83 12.16
C LEU A 170 -19.66 9.39 11.65
N GLY A 171 -19.62 8.59 10.59
CA GLY A 171 -18.40 8.20 9.88
C GLY A 171 -17.62 9.42 9.39
N LEU A 172 -18.29 10.44 8.83
CA LEU A 172 -17.64 11.70 8.41
C LEU A 172 -17.05 12.47 9.60
N ILE A 173 -17.72 12.49 10.76
CA ILE A 173 -17.14 13.09 11.98
C ILE A 173 -15.92 12.31 12.43
N TYR A 174 -15.93 10.98 12.38
CA TYR A 174 -14.76 10.17 12.67
C TYR A 174 -13.63 10.41 11.67
N LEU A 175 -13.93 10.57 10.39
CA LEU A 175 -12.95 10.89 9.36
C LEU A 175 -12.28 12.25 9.61
N ILE A 176 -13.08 13.29 9.87
CA ILE A 176 -12.60 14.65 10.16
C ILE A 176 -11.78 14.71 11.46
N THR A 177 -12.14 13.88 12.45
CA THR A 177 -11.43 13.84 13.75
C THR A 177 -10.23 12.90 13.76
N GLY A 178 -9.82 12.34 12.61
CA GLY A 178 -8.67 11.45 12.51
C GLY A 178 -8.90 10.02 13.02
N ARG A 179 -10.15 9.63 13.32
CA ARG A 179 -10.52 8.28 13.78
C ARG A 179 -10.84 7.37 12.60
N TYR A 180 -9.84 7.17 11.74
CA TYR A 180 -9.96 6.51 10.44
C TYR A 180 -10.47 5.07 10.52
N GLU A 181 -10.05 4.29 11.53
CA GLU A 181 -10.55 2.94 11.78
C GLU A 181 -12.09 2.92 11.94
N LYS A 182 -12.61 3.81 12.79
CA LYS A 182 -14.05 3.90 13.04
C LYS A 182 -14.82 4.40 11.82
N ALA A 183 -14.24 5.35 11.09
CA ALA A 183 -14.83 5.85 9.85
C ALA A 183 -14.92 4.73 8.80
N GLY A 184 -13.84 4.00 8.55
CA GLY A 184 -13.80 2.88 7.61
C GLY A 184 -14.79 1.77 7.96
N ARG A 185 -14.86 1.37 9.24
CA ARG A 185 -15.86 0.38 9.71
C ARG A 185 -17.29 0.79 9.37
N ILE A 186 -17.62 2.06 9.58
CA ILE A 186 -18.95 2.59 9.28
C ILE A 186 -19.19 2.58 7.77
N PHE A 187 -18.30 3.19 6.98
CA PHE A 187 -18.54 3.35 5.53
C PHE A 187 -18.60 2.02 4.79
N HIS A 188 -17.75 1.06 5.16
CA HIS A 188 -17.82 -0.29 4.59
C HIS A 188 -18.99 -1.08 5.16
N GLY A 189 -19.37 -0.87 6.42
CA GLY A 189 -20.48 -1.56 7.07
C GLY A 189 -21.86 -1.15 6.55
N THR A 190 -22.01 0.09 6.05
CA THR A 190 -23.26 0.57 5.46
C THR A 190 -23.44 0.13 4.00
N LEU A 191 -22.41 -0.43 3.35
CA LEU A 191 -22.43 -0.78 1.92
C LEU A 191 -23.57 -1.75 1.60
N GLY A 192 -24.41 -1.38 0.64
CA GLY A 192 -25.60 -2.16 0.25
C GLY A 192 -26.86 -1.94 1.10
N GLN A 193 -26.80 -1.17 2.20
CA GLN A 193 -27.97 -0.87 3.04
C GLN A 193 -28.90 0.20 2.44
N ALA A 194 -28.37 1.03 1.54
CA ALA A 194 -29.11 2.10 0.88
C ALA A 194 -30.23 1.60 -0.07
N GLY A 195 -30.28 0.29 -0.37
CA GLY A 195 -31.23 -0.30 -1.30
C GLY A 195 -31.16 0.36 -2.68
N ASN A 196 -32.32 0.71 -3.24
CA ASN A 196 -32.43 1.39 -4.55
C ASN A 196 -32.58 2.92 -4.42
N ASN A 197 -32.36 3.50 -3.24
CA ASN A 197 -32.51 4.94 -3.04
C ASN A 197 -31.30 5.70 -3.60
N SER A 198 -31.49 6.41 -4.71
CA SER A 198 -30.41 7.09 -5.44
C SER A 198 -29.63 8.09 -4.57
N ASP A 199 -30.29 8.84 -3.69
CA ASP A 199 -29.60 9.83 -2.85
C ASP A 199 -28.84 9.20 -1.70
N ALA A 200 -29.37 8.11 -1.13
CA ALA A 200 -28.65 7.34 -0.13
C ALA A 200 -27.39 6.70 -0.73
N LEU A 201 -27.51 6.12 -1.93
CA LEU A 201 -26.37 5.59 -2.70
C LEU A 201 -25.36 6.68 -3.07
N ARG A 202 -25.83 7.84 -3.56
CA ARG A 202 -25.01 9.04 -3.82
C ARG A 202 -24.19 9.41 -2.59
N PHE A 203 -24.85 9.59 -1.44
CA PHE A 203 -24.20 10.03 -0.22
C PHE A 203 -23.22 8.99 0.34
N GLN A 204 -23.59 7.71 0.27
CA GLN A 204 -22.72 6.60 0.66
C GLN A 204 -21.42 6.57 -0.17
N HIS A 205 -21.53 6.68 -1.49
CA HIS A 205 -20.38 6.70 -2.37
C HIS A 205 -19.54 7.97 -2.19
N GLU A 206 -20.16 9.13 -1.92
CA GLU A 206 -19.43 10.34 -1.55
C GLU A 206 -18.59 10.15 -0.27
N CYS A 207 -19.18 9.53 0.76
CA CYS A 207 -18.48 9.21 2.01
C CYS A 207 -17.29 8.27 1.80
N LEU A 208 -17.46 7.19 1.02
CA LEU A 208 -16.37 6.28 0.65
C LEU A 208 -15.29 7.00 -0.16
N GLY A 209 -15.68 7.82 -1.14
CA GLY A 209 -14.75 8.60 -1.94
C GLY A 209 -13.86 9.51 -1.09
N ARG A 210 -14.46 10.20 -0.12
CA ARG A 210 -13.73 11.04 0.85
C ARG A 210 -12.85 10.22 1.79
N TYR A 211 -13.30 9.05 2.23
CA TYR A 211 -12.51 8.14 3.05
C TYR A 211 -11.25 7.68 2.32
N PHE A 212 -11.42 7.15 1.10
CA PHE A 212 -10.30 6.68 0.29
C PHE A 212 -9.31 7.80 -0.06
N TYR A 213 -9.79 9.03 -0.31
CA TYR A 213 -8.91 10.18 -0.51
C TYR A 213 -8.02 10.45 0.72
N VAL A 214 -8.58 10.39 1.94
CA VAL A 214 -7.82 10.58 3.18
C VAL A 214 -6.86 9.41 3.42
N MET A 215 -7.26 8.20 3.06
CA MET A 215 -6.41 7.01 3.09
C MET A 215 -5.37 6.96 1.97
N ARG A 216 -5.29 7.99 1.13
CA ARG A 216 -4.35 8.14 -0.01
C ARG A 216 -4.54 7.09 -1.11
N SER A 217 -5.73 6.50 -1.18
CA SER A 217 -6.22 5.62 -2.24
C SER A 217 -7.04 6.44 -3.24
N TYR A 218 -6.36 7.29 -4.00
CA TYR A 218 -6.99 8.28 -4.87
C TYR A 218 -7.76 7.65 -6.04
N ALA A 219 -7.38 6.45 -6.51
CA ALA A 219 -8.09 5.73 -7.55
C ALA A 219 -9.49 5.33 -7.08
N LYS A 220 -9.55 4.67 -5.93
CA LYS A 220 -10.80 4.31 -5.26
C LYS A 220 -11.61 5.56 -4.88
N ALA A 221 -10.93 6.64 -4.51
CA ALA A 221 -11.60 7.92 -4.27
C ALA A 221 -12.33 8.42 -5.53
N ALA A 222 -11.63 8.50 -6.66
CA ALA A 222 -12.21 8.95 -7.93
C ALA A 222 -13.37 8.03 -8.38
N GLU A 223 -13.20 6.71 -8.27
CA GLU A 223 -14.21 5.72 -8.64
C GLU A 223 -15.52 5.89 -7.85
N HIS A 224 -15.45 5.95 -6.52
CA HIS A 224 -16.66 6.15 -5.71
C HIS A 224 -17.27 7.54 -5.91
N LEU A 225 -16.45 8.58 -6.11
CA LEU A 225 -16.99 9.91 -6.40
C LEU A 225 -17.71 9.97 -7.76
N GLU A 226 -17.25 9.23 -8.76
CA GLU A 226 -17.93 9.08 -10.06
C GLU A 226 -19.29 8.39 -9.89
N ARG A 227 -19.34 7.26 -9.18
CA ARG A 227 -20.61 6.59 -8.83
C ARG A 227 -21.57 7.51 -8.08
N ALA A 228 -21.05 8.31 -7.14
CA ALA A 228 -21.84 9.32 -6.47
C ALA A 228 -22.39 10.37 -7.46
N ARG A 229 -21.57 10.82 -8.43
CA ARG A 229 -21.99 11.79 -9.45
C ARG A 229 -23.07 11.21 -10.37
N GLU A 230 -22.96 9.94 -10.76
CA GLU A 230 -23.97 9.24 -11.56
C GLU A 230 -25.33 9.20 -10.86
N HIS A 231 -25.35 8.83 -9.57
CA HIS A 231 -26.56 8.86 -8.76
C HIS A 231 -27.14 10.27 -8.60
N ALA A 232 -26.29 11.30 -8.48
CA ALA A 232 -26.73 12.70 -8.43
C ALA A 232 -27.35 13.16 -9.75
N LEU A 233 -26.83 12.70 -10.90
CA LEU A 233 -27.36 13.02 -12.23
C LEU A 233 -28.68 12.30 -12.53
N ALA A 234 -28.95 11.17 -11.89
CA ALA A 234 -30.17 10.37 -12.08
C ALA A 234 -31.43 11.02 -11.48
N VAL A 235 -31.29 11.88 -10.47
CA VAL A 235 -32.38 12.62 -9.81
C VAL A 235 -32.68 13.88 -10.65
N GLY A 236 -33.91 14.03 -11.17
CA GLY A 236 -34.25 14.97 -12.27
C GLY A 236 -34.02 16.48 -12.02
N GLY A 237 -33.90 17.31 -13.08
CA GLY A 237 -33.69 18.77 -13.01
C GLY A 237 -32.76 19.35 -14.10
N ASP A 238 -32.23 20.58 -13.95
CA ASP A 238 -31.10 21.12 -14.75
C ASP A 238 -29.79 20.44 -14.26
N ARG A 239 -29.64 19.17 -14.65
CA ARG A 239 -28.77 18.14 -14.02
C ARG A 239 -27.30 18.53 -13.87
N GLU A 240 -26.73 19.25 -14.84
CA GLU A 240 -25.30 19.57 -14.86
C GLU A 240 -24.93 20.72 -13.90
N LYS A 241 -25.90 21.54 -13.49
CA LYS A 241 -25.66 22.71 -12.62
C LYS A 241 -26.10 22.49 -11.18
N HIS A 242 -26.52 21.28 -10.83
CA HIS A 242 -26.88 20.95 -9.45
C HIS A 242 -25.64 21.09 -8.53
N PRO A 243 -25.74 21.75 -7.37
CA PRO A 243 -24.58 21.98 -6.48
C PRO A 243 -23.80 20.71 -6.13
N ASP A 244 -24.49 19.59 -5.92
CA ASP A 244 -23.84 18.31 -5.60
C ASP A 244 -23.01 17.78 -6.77
N VAL A 245 -23.54 17.84 -8.00
CA VAL A 245 -22.80 17.44 -9.21
C VAL A 245 -21.56 18.31 -9.38
N VAL A 246 -21.70 19.62 -9.20
CA VAL A 246 -20.60 20.59 -9.30
C VAL A 246 -19.53 20.34 -8.24
N SER A 247 -19.92 20.04 -7.00
CA SER A 247 -18.99 19.69 -5.92
C SER A 247 -18.25 18.37 -6.17
N LEU A 248 -18.98 17.32 -6.58
CA LEU A 248 -18.41 16.01 -6.90
C LEU A 248 -17.42 16.11 -8.06
N THR A 249 -17.72 16.90 -9.09
CA THR A 249 -16.82 17.20 -10.23
C THR A 249 -15.47 17.76 -9.75
N GLY A 250 -15.49 18.70 -8.80
CA GLY A 250 -14.27 19.26 -8.21
C GLY A 250 -13.48 18.25 -7.37
N GLN A 251 -14.16 17.37 -6.63
CA GLN A 251 -13.54 16.32 -5.83
C GLN A 251 -12.90 15.23 -6.71
N ILE A 252 -13.58 14.82 -7.78
CA ILE A 252 -13.05 13.87 -8.78
C ILE A 252 -11.80 14.45 -9.43
N GLY A 253 -11.86 15.70 -9.90
CA GLY A 253 -10.71 16.38 -10.49
C GLY A 253 -9.51 16.46 -9.55
N LEU A 254 -9.73 16.65 -8.24
CA LEU A 254 -8.67 16.67 -7.24
C LEU A 254 -8.08 15.26 -7.01
N SER A 255 -8.91 14.23 -6.90
CA SER A 255 -8.45 12.83 -6.79
C SER A 255 -7.62 12.43 -8.01
N LEU A 256 -8.09 12.75 -9.22
CA LEU A 256 -7.35 12.53 -10.47
C LEU A 256 -6.04 13.32 -10.52
N LEU A 257 -6.00 14.54 -9.97
CA LEU A 257 -4.74 15.29 -9.89
C LEU A 257 -3.72 14.58 -8.99
N ARG A 258 -4.18 13.94 -7.90
CA ARG A 258 -3.32 13.19 -6.97
C ARG A 258 -2.86 11.84 -7.52
N LEU A 259 -3.57 11.29 -8.50
CA LEU A 259 -3.14 10.10 -9.24
C LEU A 259 -1.93 10.34 -10.14
N GLY A 260 -1.56 11.60 -10.38
CA GLY A 260 -0.34 11.99 -11.07
C GLY A 260 -0.45 12.07 -12.60
N PRO A 261 0.68 12.05 -13.33
CA PRO A 261 0.78 12.60 -14.68
C PRO A 261 -0.17 12.02 -15.70
N GLU A 262 -0.49 10.73 -15.62
CA GLU A 262 -1.39 10.06 -16.56
C GLU A 262 -2.81 10.59 -16.49
N SER A 263 -3.21 11.07 -15.32
CA SER A 263 -4.56 11.60 -15.05
C SER A 263 -4.62 13.13 -15.16
N PHE A 264 -3.52 13.83 -15.45
CA PHE A 264 -3.47 15.29 -15.43
C PHE A 264 -4.38 15.97 -16.44
N ASP A 265 -4.53 15.42 -17.64
CA ASP A 265 -5.42 16.00 -18.64
C ASP A 265 -6.90 15.89 -18.22
N LEU A 266 -7.28 14.72 -17.70
CA LEU A 266 -8.63 14.50 -17.18
C LEU A 266 -8.88 15.35 -15.92
N ALA A 267 -7.93 15.41 -15.00
CA ALA A 267 -7.98 16.30 -13.83
C ALA A 267 -8.14 17.76 -14.24
N ARG A 268 -7.38 18.22 -15.24
CA ARG A 268 -7.48 19.58 -15.79
C ARG A 268 -8.87 19.85 -16.36
N GLN A 269 -9.46 18.90 -17.06
CA GLN A 269 -10.83 19.01 -17.58
C GLN A 269 -11.82 19.21 -16.42
N TYR A 270 -11.85 18.27 -15.48
CA TYR A 270 -12.78 18.30 -14.35
C TYR A 270 -12.64 19.55 -13.47
N LEU A 271 -11.42 19.95 -13.14
CA LEU A 271 -11.18 21.10 -12.27
C LEU A 271 -11.58 22.43 -12.93
N LYS A 272 -11.33 22.57 -14.25
CA LYS A 272 -11.76 23.74 -15.01
C LYS A 272 -13.27 23.77 -15.18
N GLU A 273 -13.87 22.63 -15.47
CA GLU A 273 -15.32 22.46 -15.57
C GLU A 273 -16.01 22.83 -14.26
N ALA A 274 -15.60 22.24 -13.13
CA ALA A 274 -16.16 22.53 -11.81
C ALA A 274 -16.10 24.04 -11.46
N THR A 275 -14.96 24.69 -11.75
CA THR A 275 -14.79 26.13 -11.55
C THR A 275 -15.72 26.95 -12.45
N LEU A 276 -15.86 26.57 -13.73
CA LEU A 276 -16.73 27.24 -14.69
C LEU A 276 -18.20 27.10 -14.30
N LEU A 277 -18.64 25.88 -13.96
CA LEU A 277 -19.99 25.60 -13.51
C LEU A 277 -20.32 26.42 -12.27
N THR A 278 -19.42 26.46 -11.28
CA THR A 278 -19.64 27.27 -10.06
C THR A 278 -19.74 28.76 -10.34
N ARG A 279 -18.93 29.31 -11.25
CA ARG A 279 -19.04 30.72 -11.67
C ARG A 279 -20.33 31.03 -12.43
N GLY A 280 -20.88 30.03 -13.12
CA GLY A 280 -22.18 30.13 -13.80
C GLY A 280 -23.38 29.99 -12.87
N MET A 281 -23.18 29.47 -11.64
CA MET A 281 -24.23 29.42 -10.63
C MET A 281 -24.54 30.81 -10.07
N ARG A 282 -25.78 30.99 -9.59
CA ARG A 282 -26.18 32.22 -8.91
C ARG A 282 -25.32 32.43 -7.65
N ARG A 283 -24.91 33.66 -7.40
CA ARG A 283 -24.18 34.02 -6.16
C ARG A 283 -25.02 33.70 -4.93
N SER A 284 -24.42 32.96 -4.02
CA SER A 284 -24.92 32.63 -2.69
C SER A 284 -23.73 32.27 -1.81
N ARG A 285 -23.90 32.36 -0.49
CA ARG A 285 -22.83 32.01 0.47
C ARG A 285 -22.31 30.58 0.28
N MET A 286 -23.18 29.65 -0.09
CA MET A 286 -22.82 28.25 -0.39
C MET A 286 -22.00 28.13 -1.67
N ASN A 287 -22.40 28.81 -2.74
CA ASN A 287 -21.72 28.75 -4.03
C ASN A 287 -20.37 29.48 -3.99
N ASP A 288 -20.24 30.55 -3.20
CA ASP A 288 -18.98 31.26 -3.01
C ASP A 288 -17.96 30.39 -2.24
N LEU A 289 -18.38 29.62 -1.22
CA LEU A 289 -17.51 28.64 -0.56
C LEU A 289 -17.11 27.48 -1.47
N THR A 290 -18.05 27.01 -2.31
CA THR A 290 -17.76 26.00 -3.34
C THR A 290 -16.74 26.54 -4.35
N LEU A 291 -16.87 27.81 -4.74
CA LEU A 291 -15.92 28.49 -5.62
C LEU A 291 -14.54 28.57 -4.98
N ALA A 292 -14.45 28.91 -3.69
CA ALA A 292 -13.18 28.92 -2.97
C ALA A 292 -12.47 27.55 -3.01
N SER A 293 -13.21 26.46 -2.78
CA SER A 293 -12.65 25.11 -2.89
C SER A 293 -12.16 24.80 -4.31
N HIS A 294 -12.94 25.15 -5.34
CA HIS A 294 -12.54 24.93 -6.74
C HIS A 294 -11.36 25.80 -7.18
N LEU A 295 -11.28 27.05 -6.74
CA LEU A 295 -10.13 27.93 -6.95
C LEU A 295 -8.87 27.34 -6.32
N SER A 296 -8.97 26.77 -5.11
CA SER A 296 -7.86 26.06 -4.49
C SER A 296 -7.46 24.83 -5.29
N ASN A 297 -8.40 23.99 -5.73
CA ASN A 297 -8.04 22.82 -6.54
C ASN A 297 -7.40 23.22 -7.88
N LEU A 298 -7.88 24.30 -8.51
CA LEU A 298 -7.25 24.89 -9.68
C LEU A 298 -5.84 25.42 -9.36
N GLY A 299 -5.64 26.01 -8.19
CA GLY A 299 -4.31 26.41 -7.71
C GLY A 299 -3.36 25.22 -7.58
N SER A 300 -3.83 24.07 -7.09
CA SER A 300 -3.04 22.83 -7.07
C SER A 300 -2.68 22.36 -8.49
N LEU A 301 -3.61 22.47 -9.45
CA LEU A 301 -3.31 22.17 -10.85
C LEU A 301 -2.24 23.11 -11.45
N GLU A 302 -2.25 24.40 -11.09
CA GLU A 302 -1.22 25.36 -11.55
C GLU A 302 0.16 25.06 -10.93
N LEU A 303 0.23 24.52 -9.71
CA LEU A 303 1.50 24.04 -9.13
C LEU A 303 2.08 22.88 -9.94
N GLU A 304 1.26 21.90 -10.31
CA GLU A 304 1.69 20.79 -11.18
C GLU A 304 2.14 21.29 -12.55
N ALA A 305 1.49 22.34 -13.06
CA ALA A 305 1.89 23.03 -14.29
C ALA A 305 3.15 23.92 -14.15
N GLN A 306 3.84 23.89 -13.01
CA GLN A 306 5.04 24.69 -12.70
C GLN A 306 4.79 26.21 -12.71
N GLU A 307 3.58 26.65 -12.33
CA GLU A 307 3.15 28.05 -12.29
C GLU A 307 2.82 28.52 -10.85
N PRO A 308 3.78 28.52 -9.90
CA PRO A 308 3.50 28.76 -8.49
C PRO A 308 3.00 30.18 -8.17
N ALA A 309 3.29 31.16 -9.03
CA ALA A 309 2.77 32.52 -8.88
C ALA A 309 1.25 32.59 -9.09
N ARG A 310 0.74 31.88 -10.11
CA ARG A 310 -0.70 31.79 -10.37
C ARG A 310 -1.41 31.00 -9.29
N ALA A 311 -0.81 29.88 -8.88
CA ALA A 311 -1.32 29.08 -7.77
C ALA A 311 -1.47 29.90 -6.49
N ARG A 312 -0.43 30.66 -6.11
CA ARG A 312 -0.47 31.58 -4.96
C ARG A 312 -1.65 32.54 -5.01
N ASP A 313 -1.91 33.14 -6.18
CA ASP A 313 -2.99 34.12 -6.32
C ASP A 313 -4.37 33.47 -6.21
N LEU A 314 -4.56 32.29 -6.81
CA LEU A 314 -5.78 31.48 -6.67
C LEU A 314 -6.03 31.05 -5.21
N PHE A 315 -4.99 30.55 -4.51
CA PHE A 315 -5.12 30.17 -3.11
C PHE A 315 -5.42 31.37 -2.20
N ARG A 316 -4.87 32.54 -2.50
CA ARG A 316 -5.15 33.78 -1.74
C ARG A 316 -6.61 34.20 -1.92
N GLU A 317 -7.13 34.12 -3.14
CA GLU A 317 -8.55 34.40 -3.44
C GLU A 317 -9.46 33.41 -2.68
N ALA A 318 -9.17 32.11 -2.75
CA ALA A 318 -9.90 31.07 -2.04
C ALA A 318 -9.91 31.30 -0.51
N LEU A 319 -8.75 31.63 0.06
CA LEU A 319 -8.62 31.94 1.48
C LEU A 319 -9.44 33.17 1.86
N ALA A 320 -9.36 34.26 1.07
CA ALA A 320 -10.08 35.50 1.36
C ALA A 320 -11.60 35.29 1.40
N ILE A 321 -12.16 34.58 0.41
CA ILE A 321 -13.58 34.22 0.38
C ILE A 321 -13.96 33.40 1.62
N SER A 322 -13.17 32.38 1.93
CA SER A 322 -13.46 31.47 3.05
C SER A 322 -13.32 32.16 4.41
N GLU A 323 -12.33 33.05 4.59
CA GLU A 323 -12.13 33.83 5.82
C GLU A 323 -13.28 34.82 6.05
N GLU A 324 -13.75 35.50 5.01
CA GLU A 324 -14.88 36.43 5.10
C GLU A 324 -16.16 35.71 5.53
N LEU A 325 -16.41 34.52 4.98
CA LEU A 325 -17.66 33.79 5.22
C LEU A 325 -17.63 33.00 6.52
N LEU A 326 -16.55 32.27 6.82
CA LEU A 326 -16.48 31.34 7.96
C LEU A 326 -15.83 31.96 9.21
N GLY A 327 -15.07 33.04 9.04
CA GLY A 327 -14.26 33.64 10.10
C GLY A 327 -12.88 32.99 10.26
N LYS A 328 -11.95 33.78 10.81
CA LYS A 328 -10.50 33.47 10.79
C LYS A 328 -10.05 32.23 11.57
N GLN A 329 -10.88 31.71 12.48
CA GLN A 329 -10.53 30.55 13.31
C GLN A 329 -11.17 29.24 12.81
N HIS A 330 -11.86 29.28 11.67
CA HIS A 330 -12.55 28.10 11.17
C HIS A 330 -11.54 27.01 10.74
N PRO A 331 -11.73 25.73 11.14
CA PRO A 331 -10.79 24.65 10.82
C PRO A 331 -10.57 24.44 9.31
N SER A 332 -11.60 24.65 8.49
CA SER A 332 -11.55 24.52 7.02
C SER A 332 -10.61 25.51 6.32
N LEU A 333 -10.03 26.49 7.03
CA LEU A 333 -9.02 27.37 6.47
C LEU A 333 -7.62 26.74 6.38
N GLY A 334 -7.40 25.65 7.13
CA GLY A 334 -6.10 24.95 7.17
C GLY A 334 -5.55 24.58 5.80
N PRO A 335 -6.30 23.87 4.93
CA PRO A 335 -5.81 23.47 3.61
C PRO A 335 -5.36 24.65 2.73
N TYR A 336 -6.08 25.78 2.76
CA TYR A 336 -5.71 26.96 1.98
C TYR A 336 -4.38 27.57 2.46
N HIS A 337 -4.14 27.58 3.77
CA HIS A 337 -2.86 28.01 4.33
C HIS A 337 -1.73 27.05 3.95
N THR A 338 -1.92 25.73 4.06
CA THR A 338 -0.90 24.77 3.61
C THR A 338 -0.55 24.95 2.13
N ASN A 339 -1.56 25.10 1.27
CA ASN A 339 -1.36 25.30 -0.16
C ASN A 339 -0.64 26.62 -0.49
N LEU A 340 -0.98 27.71 0.20
CA LEU A 340 -0.23 28.97 0.11
C LEU A 340 1.22 28.81 0.57
N GLY A 341 1.44 28.07 1.66
CA GLY A 341 2.77 27.75 2.17
C GLY A 341 3.62 27.06 1.10
N PHE A 342 3.04 26.07 0.42
CA PHE A 342 3.71 25.32 -0.65
C PHE A 342 4.01 26.18 -1.88
N ALA A 343 3.05 27.00 -2.34
CA ALA A 343 3.28 27.92 -3.44
C ALA A 343 4.40 28.93 -3.12
N GLN A 344 4.43 29.47 -1.90
CA GLN A 344 5.49 30.38 -1.45
C GLN A 344 6.85 29.69 -1.33
N GLN A 345 6.88 28.43 -0.89
CA GLN A 345 8.09 27.61 -0.85
C GLN A 345 8.67 27.40 -2.26
N GLN A 346 7.84 27.07 -3.26
CA GLN A 346 8.30 26.96 -4.66
C GLN A 346 8.80 28.31 -5.21
N LEU A 347 8.21 29.42 -4.79
CA LEU A 347 8.69 30.78 -5.07
C LEU A 347 9.95 31.17 -4.26
N ARG A 348 10.48 30.27 -3.42
CA ARG A 348 11.63 30.50 -2.52
C ARG A 348 11.41 31.61 -1.48
N ASN A 349 10.15 31.91 -1.16
CA ASN A 349 9.77 32.85 -0.11
C ASN A 349 9.55 32.11 1.22
N HIS A 350 10.66 31.67 1.83
CA HIS A 350 10.66 30.89 3.06
C HIS A 350 9.90 31.55 4.24
N PRO A 351 10.04 32.86 4.52
CA PRO A 351 9.31 33.49 5.62
C PRO A 351 7.78 33.43 5.49
N GLU A 352 7.24 33.71 4.30
CA GLU A 352 5.80 33.62 4.06
C GLU A 352 5.31 32.16 4.07
N ALA A 353 6.11 31.23 3.55
CA ALA A 353 5.81 29.81 3.62
C ALA A 353 5.67 29.33 5.07
N GLN A 354 6.63 29.69 5.93
CA GLN A 354 6.62 29.38 7.36
C GLN A 354 5.40 29.97 8.06
N HIS A 355 5.05 31.23 7.76
CA HIS A 355 3.87 31.88 8.32
C HIS A 355 2.60 31.08 8.05
N HIS A 356 2.39 30.68 6.79
CA HIS A 356 1.20 29.95 6.39
C HIS A 356 1.15 28.52 6.94
N TYR A 357 2.25 27.77 6.89
CA TYR A 357 2.28 26.42 7.47
C TYR A 357 1.99 26.45 8.98
N ARG A 358 2.56 27.40 9.71
CA ARG A 358 2.29 27.58 11.14
C ARG A 358 0.82 27.92 11.39
N ARG A 359 0.24 28.80 10.58
CA ARG A 359 -1.19 29.14 10.70
C ARG A 359 -2.08 27.92 10.49
N SER A 360 -1.76 27.07 9.51
CA SER A 360 -2.48 25.81 9.30
C SER A 360 -2.32 24.86 10.50
N ALA A 361 -1.10 24.67 11.00
CA ALA A 361 -0.86 23.81 12.15
C ALA A 361 -1.61 24.27 13.41
N ASP A 362 -1.69 25.57 13.66
CA ASP A 362 -2.44 26.14 14.80
C ASP A 362 -3.96 25.91 14.66
N LEU A 363 -4.52 26.01 13.44
CA LEU A 363 -5.92 25.69 13.16
C LEU A 363 -6.23 24.21 13.42
N TYR A 364 -5.37 23.30 12.96
CA TYR A 364 -5.55 21.87 13.23
C TYR A 364 -5.35 21.53 14.72
N ARG A 365 -4.32 22.08 15.36
CA ARG A 365 -4.04 21.85 16.79
C ARG A 365 -5.23 22.23 17.67
N SER A 366 -5.88 23.35 17.37
CA SER A 366 -7.03 23.85 18.15
C SER A 366 -8.34 23.11 17.89
N SER A 367 -8.48 22.46 16.72
CA SER A 367 -9.73 21.83 16.29
C SER A 367 -9.76 20.32 16.43
N VAL A 368 -8.69 19.64 16.00
CA VAL A 368 -8.58 18.17 15.96
C VAL A 368 -7.40 17.64 16.79
N GLY A 369 -6.54 18.53 17.30
CA GLY A 369 -5.40 18.18 18.14
C GLY A 369 -4.13 17.87 17.34
N VAL A 370 -3.11 17.35 18.04
CA VAL A 370 -1.77 17.08 17.47
C VAL A 370 -1.61 15.67 16.90
N HIS A 371 -2.51 14.75 17.27
CA HIS A 371 -2.53 13.38 16.74
C HIS A 371 -3.46 13.30 15.51
N HIS A 372 -3.15 14.11 14.49
CA HIS A 372 -3.95 14.23 13.27
C HIS A 372 -3.05 14.40 12.06
N GLN A 373 -3.36 13.72 10.96
CA GLN A 373 -2.51 13.71 9.75
C GLN A 373 -2.26 15.12 9.21
N ALA A 374 -3.30 15.94 9.04
CA ALA A 374 -3.17 17.29 8.51
C ALA A 374 -2.33 18.22 9.41
N TYR A 375 -2.31 17.99 10.73
CA TYR A 375 -1.42 18.71 11.64
C TYR A 375 0.03 18.29 11.41
N VAL A 376 0.28 16.98 11.35
CA VAL A 376 1.62 16.43 11.11
C VAL A 376 2.19 16.90 9.78
N GLU A 377 1.41 16.86 8.70
CA GLU A 377 1.82 17.34 7.38
C GLU A 377 2.18 18.84 7.39
N ALA A 378 1.33 19.68 8.01
CA ALA A 378 1.59 21.12 8.12
C ALA A 378 2.87 21.41 8.94
N GLU A 379 3.09 20.69 10.03
CA GLU A 379 4.31 20.84 10.85
C GLU A 379 5.55 20.28 10.14
N ILE A 380 5.45 19.18 9.38
CA ILE A 380 6.58 18.65 8.58
C ILE A 380 7.02 19.71 7.58
N ASN A 381 6.07 20.25 6.80
CA ASN A 381 6.34 21.31 5.82
C ASN A 381 6.95 22.56 6.47
N TYR A 382 6.46 22.94 7.66
CA TYR A 382 7.05 24.01 8.44
C TYR A 382 8.49 23.72 8.83
N LEU A 383 8.80 22.52 9.34
CA LEU A 383 10.15 22.13 9.76
C LEU A 383 11.13 21.97 8.59
N GLU A 384 10.69 21.46 7.43
CA GLU A 384 11.51 21.44 6.22
C GLU A 384 11.86 22.85 5.76
N ASN A 385 10.91 23.78 5.81
CA ASN A 385 11.19 25.17 5.49
C ASN A 385 12.12 25.83 6.52
N LEU A 386 11.98 25.47 7.80
CA LEU A 386 12.86 25.91 8.87
C LEU A 386 14.28 25.37 8.70
N PHE A 387 14.43 24.13 8.21
CA PHE A 387 15.72 23.51 7.88
C PHE A 387 16.52 24.35 6.86
N HIS A 388 15.83 24.91 5.86
CA HIS A 388 16.45 25.78 4.85
C HIS A 388 16.70 27.22 5.32
N SER A 389 16.19 27.60 6.49
CA SER A 389 16.44 28.92 7.11
C SER A 389 17.62 28.88 8.08
N ASP A 390 18.19 30.03 8.45
CA ASP A 390 19.30 30.16 9.43
C ASP A 390 18.90 29.82 10.89
N SER A 391 18.06 28.81 11.09
CA SER A 391 17.54 28.42 12.40
C SER A 391 18.56 27.62 13.22
N PRO A 392 18.62 27.80 14.55
CA PRO A 392 19.51 27.02 15.40
C PRO A 392 19.22 25.51 15.29
N THR A 393 20.24 24.73 14.90
CA THR A 393 20.11 23.29 14.63
C THR A 393 19.58 22.47 15.82
N SER A 394 19.79 22.92 17.06
CA SER A 394 19.35 22.21 18.27
C SER A 394 17.83 22.29 18.52
N ASP A 395 17.20 23.43 18.24
CA ASP A 395 15.74 23.60 18.39
C ASP A 395 14.99 22.84 17.28
N LEU A 396 15.51 22.91 16.05
CA LEU A 396 15.00 22.14 14.91
C LEU A 396 15.05 20.63 15.18
N ARG A 397 16.16 20.13 15.74
CA ARG A 397 16.32 18.71 16.10
C ARG A 397 15.21 18.25 17.04
N LYS A 398 15.00 18.94 18.17
CA LYS A 398 14.02 18.51 19.17
C LYS A 398 12.61 18.48 18.60
N LYS A 399 12.23 19.53 17.85
CA LYS A 399 10.93 19.61 17.17
C LYS A 399 10.73 18.48 16.17
N THR A 400 11.78 18.16 15.40
CA THR A 400 11.77 17.05 14.43
C THR A 400 11.53 15.72 15.13
N GLU A 401 12.23 15.45 16.24
CA GLU A 401 12.05 14.21 16.99
C GLU A 401 10.64 14.10 17.59
N ASP A 402 10.13 15.18 18.19
CA ASP A 402 8.78 15.21 18.79
C ASP A 402 7.69 15.00 17.73
N LEU A 403 7.81 15.64 16.57
CA LEU A 403 6.88 15.49 15.45
C LEU A 403 6.94 14.09 14.83
N THR A 404 8.14 13.57 14.60
CA THR A 404 8.33 12.22 14.03
C THR A 404 7.74 11.16 14.96
N ARG A 405 7.84 11.30 16.30
CA ARG A 405 7.17 10.39 17.24
C ARG A 405 5.65 10.42 17.12
N GLN A 406 5.05 11.60 16.90
CA GLN A 406 3.61 11.74 16.67
C GLN A 406 3.19 11.09 15.35
N ALA A 407 3.93 11.35 14.28
CA ALA A 407 3.70 10.77 12.96
C ALA A 407 3.81 9.24 12.98
N LEU A 408 4.77 8.68 13.72
CA LEU A 408 4.87 7.23 13.92
C LEU A 408 3.68 6.65 14.71
N GLY A 409 3.05 7.44 15.59
CA GLY A 409 1.81 7.01 16.24
C GLY A 409 0.66 6.87 15.26
N LEU A 410 0.53 7.81 14.30
CA LEU A 410 -0.46 7.71 13.22
C LEU A 410 -0.16 6.52 12.29
N PHE A 411 1.13 6.24 12.05
CA PHE A 411 1.53 5.06 11.29
C PHE A 411 1.09 3.77 12.00
N ASP A 412 1.34 3.65 13.31
CA ASP A 412 0.93 2.50 14.10
C ASP A 412 -0.59 2.31 14.06
N ASP A 413 -1.36 3.40 14.10
CA ASP A 413 -2.82 3.33 13.95
C ASP A 413 -3.20 2.74 12.59
N ILE A 414 -2.61 3.18 11.48
CA ILE A 414 -2.92 2.66 10.13
C ILE A 414 -2.46 1.21 9.96
N ILE A 415 -1.30 0.84 10.51
CA ILE A 415 -0.86 -0.55 10.56
C ILE A 415 -1.90 -1.43 11.27
N SER A 416 -2.63 -0.91 12.25
CA SER A 416 -3.61 -1.73 12.98
C SER A 416 -4.88 -2.09 12.21
N PHE A 417 -5.31 -1.28 11.23
CA PHE A 417 -6.61 -1.49 10.54
C PHE A 417 -6.59 -1.40 9.02
N GLY A 418 -5.66 -0.63 8.43
CA GLY A 418 -5.65 -0.37 6.99
C GLY A 418 -5.32 -1.61 6.18
N THR A 419 -5.82 -1.69 4.94
CA THR A 419 -5.44 -2.74 3.98
C THR A 419 -3.96 -2.67 3.62
N GLU A 420 -3.39 -3.71 3.01
CA GLU A 420 -1.99 -3.67 2.57
C GLU A 420 -1.72 -2.47 1.63
N ARG A 421 -2.62 -2.22 0.67
CA ARG A 421 -2.55 -1.08 -0.26
C ARG A 421 -2.59 0.26 0.46
N GLN A 422 -3.51 0.43 1.42
CA GLN A 422 -3.60 1.66 2.21
C GLN A 422 -2.35 1.90 3.06
N ARG A 423 -1.78 0.84 3.65
CA ARG A 423 -0.52 0.92 4.42
C ARG A 423 0.65 1.35 3.51
N LEU A 424 0.74 0.80 2.30
CA LEU A 424 1.75 1.15 1.30
C LEU A 424 1.59 2.59 0.79
N ASN A 425 0.37 2.99 0.42
CA ASN A 425 0.04 4.36 0.03
C ASN A 425 0.40 5.36 1.13
N TRP A 426 0.13 5.02 2.39
CA TRP A 426 0.51 5.86 3.52
C TRP A 426 2.03 5.93 3.73
N LEU A 427 2.74 4.80 3.68
CA LEU A 427 4.19 4.76 3.84
C LEU A 427 4.91 5.60 2.78
N ARG A 428 4.45 5.57 1.54
CA ARG A 428 5.03 6.34 0.42
C ARG A 428 5.00 7.84 0.68
N GLU A 429 3.83 8.37 1.03
CA GLU A 429 3.61 9.82 1.15
C GLU A 429 4.19 10.43 2.43
N ASN A 430 4.41 9.64 3.47
CA ASN A 430 4.91 10.15 4.75
C ASN A 430 6.42 9.98 4.84
N HIS A 431 7.17 11.05 4.54
CA HIS A 431 8.63 11.05 4.51
C HIS A 431 9.29 11.20 5.90
N LEU A 432 8.98 10.28 6.82
CA LEU A 432 9.36 10.36 8.24
C LEU A 432 10.88 10.42 8.51
N LEU A 433 11.70 9.96 7.56
CA LEU A 433 13.16 9.89 7.69
C LEU A 433 13.89 11.06 7.01
N THR A 434 13.20 11.90 6.23
CA THR A 434 13.82 12.99 5.44
C THR A 434 14.57 13.99 6.32
N ILE A 435 13.90 14.63 7.28
CA ILE A 435 14.55 15.62 8.16
C ILE A 435 15.57 14.97 9.11
N PRO A 436 15.26 13.85 9.81
CA PRO A 436 16.23 13.18 10.69
C PRO A 436 17.54 12.78 9.98
N CYS A 437 17.45 12.18 8.78
CA CYS A 437 18.62 11.75 8.01
C CYS A 437 19.38 12.93 7.41
N SER A 438 18.69 14.00 6.98
CA SER A 438 19.33 15.23 6.48
C SER A 438 20.11 15.97 7.58
N LEU A 439 19.61 15.95 8.82
CA LEU A 439 20.33 16.49 9.98
C LEU A 439 21.51 15.60 10.39
N GLY A 440 21.35 14.28 10.33
CA GLY A 440 22.39 13.28 10.58
C GLY A 440 23.04 13.30 11.98
N ASN A 441 22.49 14.06 12.92
CA ASN A 441 23.12 14.39 14.21
C ASN A 441 22.60 13.55 15.41
N ASN A 442 21.63 12.65 15.17
CA ASN A 442 21.11 11.72 16.17
C ASN A 442 20.97 10.30 15.59
N PRO A 443 22.07 9.54 15.47
CA PRO A 443 22.03 8.18 14.93
C PRO A 443 21.10 7.23 15.70
N GLU A 444 21.00 7.35 17.03
CA GLU A 444 20.11 6.52 17.85
C GLU A 444 18.64 6.73 17.49
N PHE A 445 18.25 7.98 17.25
CA PHE A 445 16.89 8.31 16.82
C PHE A 445 16.61 7.82 15.40
N ILE A 446 17.56 7.99 14.48
CA ILE A 446 17.44 7.49 13.10
C ILE A 446 17.28 5.96 13.12
N ALA A 447 18.14 5.24 13.87
CA ALA A 447 18.10 3.79 14.01
C ALA A 447 16.73 3.30 14.51
N ASN A 448 16.21 3.90 15.58
CA ASN A 448 14.90 3.55 16.12
C ASN A 448 13.75 3.89 15.15
N THR A 449 13.88 4.98 14.38
CA THR A 449 12.87 5.36 13.38
C THR A 449 12.85 4.37 12.21
N ILE A 450 14.02 3.92 11.75
CA ILE A 450 14.14 2.86 10.74
C ILE A 450 13.49 1.57 11.26
N LEU A 451 13.80 1.13 12.49
CA LEU A 451 13.22 -0.09 13.07
C LEU A 451 11.69 -0.03 13.25
N ARG A 452 11.11 1.17 13.42
CA ARG A 452 9.65 1.35 13.51
C ARG A 452 8.94 1.44 12.16
N THR A 453 9.66 1.68 11.07
CA THR A 453 9.07 1.91 9.74
C THR A 453 9.43 0.81 8.75
N LYS A 454 10.73 0.48 8.63
CA LYS A 454 11.28 -0.35 7.56
C LYS A 454 10.82 -1.81 7.63
N ALA A 455 10.09 -2.30 6.63
CA ALA A 455 9.48 -3.63 6.57
C ALA A 455 8.35 -3.87 7.60
N ARG A 456 7.78 -2.80 8.19
CA ARG A 456 6.73 -2.92 9.23
C ARG A 456 5.44 -3.50 8.67
N ILE A 457 5.15 -3.28 7.38
CA ILE A 457 3.94 -3.79 6.74
C ILE A 457 4.07 -5.31 6.60
N ILE A 458 5.20 -5.84 6.10
CA ILE A 458 5.44 -7.29 6.05
C ILE A 458 5.29 -7.93 7.43
N ASP A 459 5.91 -7.35 8.46
CA ASP A 459 5.79 -7.86 9.84
C ASP A 459 4.32 -7.89 10.30
N SER A 460 3.53 -6.85 10.01
CA SER A 460 2.11 -6.81 10.37
C SER A 460 1.29 -7.91 9.67
N LEU A 461 1.58 -8.21 8.41
CA LEU A 461 0.90 -9.26 7.67
C LEU A 461 1.25 -10.66 8.22
N LEU A 462 2.50 -10.86 8.64
CA LEU A 462 2.92 -12.09 9.30
C LEU A 462 2.30 -12.28 10.69
N GLU A 463 2.20 -11.21 11.47
CA GLU A 463 1.49 -11.18 12.76
C GLU A 463 0.01 -11.57 12.56
N GLU A 464 -0.63 -11.02 11.53
CA GLU A 464 -2.01 -11.35 11.15
C GLU A 464 -2.14 -12.84 10.81
N GLN A 465 -1.27 -13.41 9.98
CA GLN A 465 -1.33 -14.83 9.63
C GLN A 465 -1.09 -15.76 10.84
N GLY A 466 -0.19 -15.36 11.76
CA GLY A 466 0.19 -16.13 12.95
C GLY A 466 -0.89 -16.24 14.05
N ASN A 467 -1.81 -15.26 14.16
CA ASN A 467 -2.88 -15.23 15.18
C ASN A 467 -4.06 -16.20 14.92
N SER A 468 -3.79 -17.35 14.31
CA SER A 468 -4.78 -18.25 13.70
C SER A 468 -5.45 -19.26 14.64
N GLY A 469 -5.26 -19.18 15.96
CA GLY A 469 -5.72 -20.24 16.87
C GLY A 469 -6.71 -19.80 17.94
N SER A 470 -8.02 -19.68 17.63
CA SER A 470 -9.16 -20.07 18.52
C SER A 470 -10.52 -19.42 18.20
N ASP A 471 -10.60 -18.35 17.38
CA ASP A 471 -11.86 -17.63 17.15
C ASP A 471 -12.61 -18.11 15.86
N PRO A 472 -13.80 -18.73 15.98
CA PRO A 472 -14.58 -19.18 14.83
C PRO A 472 -15.05 -18.06 13.90
N GLY A 473 -15.32 -16.86 14.44
CA GLY A 473 -15.78 -15.71 13.66
C GLY A 473 -14.66 -15.17 12.76
N LEU A 474 -13.44 -15.09 13.29
CA LEU A 474 -12.26 -14.70 12.53
C LEU A 474 -11.92 -15.74 11.45
N ALA A 475 -12.05 -17.04 11.76
CA ALA A 475 -11.85 -18.10 10.78
C ALA A 475 -12.83 -18.00 9.61
N ARG A 476 -14.11 -17.68 9.89
CA ARG A 476 -15.12 -17.51 8.83
C ARG A 476 -14.82 -16.33 7.91
N LEU A 477 -14.48 -15.17 8.48
CA LEU A 477 -14.11 -14.00 7.69
C LEU A 477 -12.91 -14.26 6.76
N ARG A 478 -11.95 -15.08 7.20
CA ARG A 478 -10.79 -15.46 6.36
C ARG A 478 -11.18 -16.36 5.20
N ILE A 479 -12.11 -17.29 5.44
CA ILE A 479 -12.66 -18.15 4.37
C ILE A 479 -13.39 -17.27 3.35
N ASP A 480 -14.29 -16.39 3.80
CA ASP A 480 -15.04 -15.51 2.92
C ASP A 480 -14.09 -14.58 2.12
N PHE A 481 -13.04 -14.05 2.77
CA PHE A 481 -12.01 -13.27 2.09
C PHE A 481 -11.25 -14.08 1.03
N ALA A 482 -10.80 -15.30 1.35
CA ALA A 482 -10.10 -16.16 0.41
C ALA A 482 -11.01 -16.66 -0.74
N ASP A 483 -12.30 -16.86 -0.48
CA ASP A 483 -13.30 -17.17 -1.51
C ASP A 483 -13.48 -15.98 -2.46
N LYS A 484 -13.60 -14.76 -1.92
CA LYS A 484 -13.74 -13.52 -2.72
C LYS A 484 -12.49 -13.16 -3.51
N GLN A 485 -11.29 -13.39 -2.94
CA GLN A 485 -10.05 -13.24 -3.68
C GLN A 485 -10.00 -14.19 -4.88
N ARG A 486 -10.37 -15.46 -4.70
CA ARG A 486 -10.48 -16.41 -5.82
C ARG A 486 -11.52 -15.98 -6.87
N GLU A 487 -12.64 -15.41 -6.43
CA GLU A 487 -13.63 -14.82 -7.34
C GLU A 487 -13.04 -13.64 -8.13
N LEU A 488 -12.30 -12.75 -7.48
CA LEU A 488 -11.63 -11.63 -8.14
C LEU A 488 -10.58 -12.12 -9.15
N ASP A 489 -9.75 -13.08 -8.75
CA ASP A 489 -8.77 -13.71 -9.64
C ASP A 489 -9.49 -14.29 -10.87
N ASP A 490 -10.54 -15.09 -10.68
CA ASP A 490 -11.34 -15.61 -11.79
C ASP A 490 -11.92 -14.52 -12.71
N LEU A 491 -12.36 -13.37 -12.15
CA LEU A 491 -12.94 -12.26 -12.93
C LEU A 491 -11.88 -11.48 -13.71
N LEU A 492 -10.75 -11.16 -13.09
CA LEU A 492 -9.65 -10.42 -13.71
C LEU A 492 -9.12 -11.15 -14.97
N PHE A 493 -9.06 -12.48 -14.93
CA PHE A 493 -8.57 -13.31 -16.04
C PHE A 493 -9.62 -13.57 -17.12
N ARG A 494 -10.90 -13.26 -16.89
CA ARG A 494 -11.97 -13.47 -17.88
C ARG A 494 -12.28 -12.21 -18.70
N ASN A 495 -11.60 -11.10 -18.41
CA ASN A 495 -11.97 -9.77 -18.91
C ASN A 495 -13.49 -9.52 -18.72
N GLU A 496 -14.04 -10.00 -17.58
CA GLU A 496 -15.45 -9.80 -17.25
C GLU A 496 -15.73 -8.33 -16.96
N ASP A 497 -17.00 -7.96 -17.00
CA ASP A 497 -17.50 -6.59 -16.79
C ASP A 497 -16.76 -5.87 -15.64
N GLN A 498 -16.17 -4.72 -15.94
CA GLN A 498 -15.39 -3.92 -14.99
C GLN A 498 -16.21 -3.56 -13.74
N ASP A 499 -17.54 -3.45 -13.88
CA ASP A 499 -18.43 -3.19 -12.76
C ASP A 499 -18.45 -4.35 -11.77
N LYS A 500 -18.41 -5.61 -12.25
CA LYS A 500 -18.33 -6.79 -11.38
C LYS A 500 -16.98 -6.89 -10.69
N VAL A 501 -15.88 -6.67 -11.42
CA VAL A 501 -14.52 -6.68 -10.87
C VAL A 501 -14.42 -5.67 -9.74
N SER A 502 -14.91 -4.46 -9.97
CA SER A 502 -14.96 -3.42 -8.95
C SER A 502 -15.81 -3.83 -7.75
N SER A 503 -17.02 -4.37 -7.98
CA SER A 503 -17.92 -4.81 -6.90
C SER A 503 -17.25 -5.86 -5.99
N VAL A 504 -16.60 -6.87 -6.57
CA VAL A 504 -15.87 -7.89 -5.79
C VAL A 504 -14.69 -7.26 -5.05
N HIS A 505 -13.99 -6.31 -5.65
CA HIS A 505 -12.90 -5.59 -4.99
C HIS A 505 -13.37 -4.77 -3.77
N ASP A 506 -14.54 -4.14 -3.86
CA ASP A 506 -15.16 -3.41 -2.75
C ASP A 506 -15.54 -4.36 -1.61
N GLU A 507 -16.07 -5.55 -1.95
CA GLU A 507 -16.36 -6.61 -0.98
C GLU A 507 -15.10 -7.14 -0.29
N ILE A 508 -14.02 -7.38 -1.05
CA ILE A 508 -12.71 -7.79 -0.52
C ILE A 508 -12.18 -6.73 0.45
N THR A 509 -12.24 -5.45 0.06
CA THR A 509 -11.78 -4.34 0.90
C THR A 509 -12.58 -4.27 2.20
N ALA A 510 -13.90 -4.46 2.14
CA ALA A 510 -14.76 -4.51 3.32
C ALA A 510 -14.46 -5.71 4.23
N LEU A 511 -14.25 -6.90 3.66
CA LEU A 511 -13.86 -8.10 4.40
C LEU A 511 -12.48 -7.94 5.07
N GLU A 512 -11.52 -7.39 4.34
CA GLU A 512 -10.17 -7.10 4.83
C GLU A 512 -10.21 -6.10 6.00
N SER A 513 -10.97 -5.01 5.87
CA SER A 513 -11.17 -4.03 6.94
C SER A 513 -11.79 -4.67 8.20
N ARG A 514 -12.78 -5.56 8.03
CA ARG A 514 -13.41 -6.29 9.15
C ARG A 514 -12.45 -7.28 9.81
N LEU A 515 -11.66 -8.01 9.03
CA LEU A 515 -10.64 -8.95 9.53
C LEU A 515 -9.59 -8.24 10.40
N ARG A 516 -9.11 -7.10 9.94
CA ARG A 516 -8.02 -6.34 10.59
C ARG A 516 -8.51 -5.61 11.83
N SER A 517 -9.72 -5.09 11.77
CA SER A 517 -10.33 -4.38 12.89
C SER A 517 -10.95 -5.33 13.94
N HIS A 518 -10.75 -6.64 13.84
CA HIS A 518 -11.24 -7.62 14.80
C HIS A 518 -10.46 -7.55 16.13
N PRO A 519 -11.10 -7.56 17.32
CA PRO A 519 -10.43 -7.33 18.61
C PRO A 519 -9.27 -8.27 18.92
N THR A 520 -9.36 -9.53 18.47
CA THR A 520 -8.32 -10.55 18.64
C THR A 520 -7.07 -10.27 17.81
N THR A 521 -7.22 -9.55 16.69
CA THR A 521 -6.13 -9.12 15.81
C THR A 521 -5.37 -7.91 16.38
N LEU A 522 -6.06 -7.06 17.16
CA LEU A 522 -5.52 -5.84 17.78
C LEU A 522 -4.67 -6.10 19.05
N ALA A 523 -4.52 -7.36 19.48
CA ALA A 523 -4.08 -7.72 20.83
C ALA A 523 -2.56 -7.68 21.09
N THR A 524 -1.70 -7.42 20.10
CA THR A 524 -0.24 -7.42 20.32
C THR A 524 0.39 -6.04 20.16
N LYS A 525 0.16 -5.16 21.14
CA LYS A 525 1.06 -4.01 21.37
C LYS A 525 2.33 -4.52 22.03
N ASN A 526 3.26 -5.04 21.22
CA ASN A 526 4.61 -5.31 21.69
C ASN A 526 5.32 -3.99 21.98
N SER A 527 6.20 -3.99 22.98
CA SER A 527 7.11 -2.87 23.22
C SER A 527 7.87 -2.55 21.93
N PRO A 528 8.09 -1.26 21.61
CA PRO A 528 8.81 -0.90 20.39
C PRO A 528 10.22 -1.48 20.44
N ILE A 529 10.59 -2.21 19.39
CA ILE A 529 11.96 -2.71 19.22
C ILE A 529 12.89 -1.53 19.01
N LEU A 530 13.98 -1.48 19.77
CA LEU A 530 14.98 -0.43 19.73
C LEU A 530 16.30 -0.97 19.14
N TRP A 531 17.17 -0.05 18.73
CA TRP A 531 18.49 -0.39 18.21
C TRP A 531 19.35 -1.21 19.20
N ARG A 532 19.09 -1.05 20.51
CA ARG A 532 19.78 -1.82 21.56
C ARG A 532 19.43 -3.29 21.55
N ASP A 533 18.20 -3.63 21.18
CA ASP A 533 17.77 -5.02 21.06
C ASP A 533 18.55 -5.68 19.91
N VAL A 534 18.65 -4.98 18.77
CA VAL A 534 19.49 -5.41 17.63
C VAL A 534 20.95 -5.54 18.05
N GLN A 535 21.53 -4.54 18.72
CA GLN A 535 22.92 -4.60 19.21
C GLN A 535 23.16 -5.82 20.12
N SER A 536 22.22 -6.12 21.02
CA SER A 536 22.36 -7.24 21.96
C SER A 536 22.37 -8.62 21.29
N SER A 537 21.85 -8.71 20.07
CA SER A 537 21.86 -9.94 19.27
C SER A 537 23.18 -10.19 18.51
N LEU A 538 24.08 -9.20 18.46
CA LEU A 538 25.32 -9.26 17.68
C LEU A 538 26.47 -9.93 18.45
N SER A 539 27.23 -10.79 17.78
CA SER A 539 28.50 -11.33 18.29
C SER A 539 29.64 -10.31 18.18
N PRO A 540 30.74 -10.42 18.97
CA PRO A 540 31.84 -9.44 18.99
C PRO A 540 32.56 -9.21 17.65
N ASP A 541 32.50 -10.18 16.74
CA ASP A 541 33.08 -10.22 15.39
C ASP A 541 32.07 -9.87 14.28
N SER A 542 30.86 -9.43 14.66
CA SER A 542 29.78 -9.09 13.74
C SER A 542 29.40 -7.61 13.77
N ALA A 543 28.81 -7.13 12.68
CA ALA A 543 28.23 -5.79 12.59
C ALA A 543 26.91 -5.84 11.81
N PHE A 544 26.01 -4.90 12.09
CA PHE A 544 24.77 -4.74 11.33
C PHE A 544 24.72 -3.37 10.64
N VAL A 545 24.33 -3.36 9.37
CA VAL A 545 24.26 -2.15 8.54
C VAL A 545 22.84 -2.02 7.98
N ASP A 546 22.12 -0.98 8.41
CA ASP A 546 20.76 -0.70 7.94
C ASP A 546 20.78 0.49 6.99
N TYR A 547 20.50 0.24 5.71
CA TYR A 547 20.46 1.27 4.68
C TYR A 547 19.09 1.93 4.62
N VAL A 548 19.08 3.21 4.27
CA VAL A 548 17.85 3.99 4.05
C VAL A 548 18.02 4.90 2.85
N ARG A 549 17.00 4.96 2.00
CA ARG A 549 16.85 5.99 0.97
C ARG A 549 16.02 7.15 1.52
N PHE A 550 16.51 8.38 1.35
CA PHE A 550 15.84 9.57 1.85
C PHE A 550 16.04 10.77 0.94
N THR A 551 15.14 11.75 1.06
CA THR A 551 15.29 13.05 0.43
C THR A 551 16.31 13.85 1.24
N ASP A 552 17.46 14.16 0.65
CA ASP A 552 18.52 14.91 1.31
C ASP A 552 18.28 16.41 1.12
N LEU A 553 17.78 17.07 2.18
CA LEU A 553 17.50 18.51 2.19
C LEU A 553 18.77 19.36 2.08
N ASN A 554 19.97 18.78 2.23
CA ASN A 554 21.22 19.49 1.99
C ASN A 554 21.54 19.63 0.49
N LYS A 555 20.89 18.85 -0.37
CA LYS A 555 21.05 18.90 -1.83
C LYS A 555 19.94 19.75 -2.44
N THR A 556 20.27 20.47 -3.51
CA THR A 556 19.31 21.30 -4.25
C THR A 556 19.07 20.72 -5.64
N GLY A 557 17.83 20.84 -6.12
CA GLY A 557 17.43 20.35 -7.44
C GLY A 557 16.64 19.03 -7.40
N PRO A 558 16.25 18.52 -8.57
CA PRO A 558 15.40 17.32 -8.68
C PRO A 558 16.12 16.02 -8.27
N ASP A 559 17.46 16.01 -8.24
CA ASP A 559 18.28 14.87 -7.81
C ASP A 559 18.72 15.03 -6.34
N ASN A 560 17.74 15.12 -5.43
CA ASN A 560 17.99 15.25 -3.99
C ASN A 560 17.87 13.91 -3.25
N LEU A 561 17.54 12.81 -3.92
CA LEU A 561 17.44 11.49 -3.31
C LEU A 561 18.84 10.91 -3.04
N SER A 562 19.04 10.45 -1.81
CA SER A 562 20.33 9.93 -1.34
C SER A 562 20.16 8.69 -0.48
N TYR A 563 21.24 7.92 -0.37
CA TYR A 563 21.34 6.82 0.57
C TYR A 563 22.13 7.24 1.82
N GLY A 564 21.77 6.64 2.94
CA GLY A 564 22.55 6.63 4.16
C GLY A 564 22.52 5.26 4.80
N ALA A 565 23.39 5.02 5.76
CA ALA A 565 23.42 3.80 6.55
C ALA A 565 23.53 4.11 8.05
N VAL A 566 22.80 3.34 8.84
CA VAL A 566 23.04 3.21 10.27
C VAL A 566 23.93 1.98 10.49
N LEU A 567 25.10 2.19 11.07
CA LEU A 567 26.00 1.12 11.50
C LEU A 567 25.76 0.82 12.99
N ILE A 568 25.43 -0.43 13.31
CA ILE A 568 25.31 -0.94 14.68
C ILE A 568 26.46 -1.93 14.90
N LEU A 569 27.33 -1.60 15.85
CA LEU A 569 28.41 -2.46 16.32
C LEU A 569 27.99 -3.15 17.64
N PRO A 570 28.67 -4.23 18.06
CA PRO A 570 28.36 -4.92 19.33
C PRO A 570 28.55 -4.05 20.57
N GLU A 571 29.37 -2.99 20.47
CA GLU A 571 29.66 -2.04 21.53
C GLU A 571 29.56 -0.61 21.00
N GLY A 572 29.12 0.32 21.86
CA GLY A 572 29.00 1.74 21.53
C GLY A 572 27.64 2.13 20.94
N PRO A 573 27.37 3.43 20.75
CA PRO A 573 26.14 3.89 20.10
C PRO A 573 26.19 3.62 18.58
N PRO A 574 25.04 3.58 17.90
CA PRO A 574 25.00 3.49 16.44
C PRO A 574 25.65 4.71 15.77
N GLU A 575 26.14 4.54 14.55
CA GLU A 575 26.73 5.60 13.73
C GLU A 575 25.90 5.87 12.47
N TRP A 576 25.67 7.14 12.14
CA TRP A 576 25.07 7.56 10.89
C TRP A 576 26.15 7.82 9.82
N ILE A 577 25.98 7.25 8.64
CA ILE A 577 26.95 7.30 7.54
C ILE A 577 26.22 7.74 6.25
N PRO A 578 26.43 8.97 5.75
CA PRO A 578 25.90 9.39 4.46
C PRO A 578 26.62 8.66 3.30
N LEU A 579 25.88 8.31 2.25
CA LEU A 579 26.35 7.54 1.09
C LEU A 579 26.07 8.28 -0.24
N GLY A 580 26.17 7.56 -1.37
CA GLY A 580 25.90 8.08 -2.72
C GLY A 580 24.44 8.50 -2.98
N SER A 581 24.20 9.19 -4.10
CA SER A 581 22.85 9.55 -4.55
C SER A 581 22.12 8.38 -5.18
N ASP A 582 20.80 8.51 -5.29
CA ASP A 582 19.96 7.53 -6.01
C ASP A 582 20.25 7.51 -7.51
N THR A 583 20.47 8.68 -8.11
CA THR A 583 20.89 8.78 -9.52
C THR A 583 22.20 8.06 -9.78
N ASP A 584 23.20 8.20 -8.89
CA ASP A 584 24.44 7.45 -9.01
C ASP A 584 24.18 5.93 -8.95
N LEU A 585 23.34 5.45 -8.04
CA LEU A 585 23.01 4.03 -7.94
C LEU A 585 22.37 3.52 -9.23
N VAL A 586 21.34 4.21 -9.73
CA VAL A 586 20.60 3.84 -10.94
C VAL A 586 21.55 3.74 -12.14
N ILE A 587 22.42 4.73 -12.32
CA ILE A 587 23.40 4.74 -13.41
C ILE A 587 24.33 3.52 -13.32
N TRP A 588 24.99 3.30 -12.18
CA TRP A 588 26.02 2.28 -12.08
C TRP A 588 25.46 0.85 -11.99
N LEU A 589 24.27 0.69 -11.40
CA LEU A 589 23.53 -0.56 -11.43
C LEU A 589 23.03 -0.88 -12.84
N GLY A 590 22.60 0.14 -13.60
CA GLY A 590 22.24 -0.01 -15.00
C GLY A 590 23.42 -0.47 -15.86
N VAL A 591 24.62 0.09 -15.64
CA VAL A 591 25.85 -0.36 -16.29
C VAL A 591 26.16 -1.83 -15.93
N LEU A 592 26.10 -2.20 -14.65
CA LEU A 592 26.29 -3.59 -14.21
C LEU A 592 25.35 -4.54 -14.98
N LYS A 593 24.03 -4.27 -14.95
CA LYS A 593 23.01 -5.09 -15.60
C LYS A 593 23.22 -5.16 -17.11
N GLY A 594 23.51 -4.03 -17.77
CA GLY A 594 23.79 -4.00 -19.20
C GLY A 594 24.99 -4.86 -19.60
N ARG A 595 26.05 -4.90 -18.78
CA ARG A 595 27.21 -5.77 -19.02
C ARG A 595 26.90 -7.25 -18.83
N LEU A 596 26.09 -7.59 -17.81
CA LEU A 596 25.64 -8.97 -17.58
C LEU A 596 24.75 -9.46 -18.72
N HIS A 597 23.82 -8.63 -19.20
CA HIS A 597 22.95 -8.94 -20.32
C HIS A 597 23.76 -9.21 -21.61
N TYR A 598 24.68 -8.30 -21.95
CA TYR A 598 25.60 -8.47 -23.08
C TYR A 598 26.40 -9.80 -22.99
N ARG A 599 26.92 -10.11 -21.79
CA ARG A 599 27.68 -11.35 -21.56
C ARG A 599 26.81 -12.60 -21.71
N SER A 600 25.58 -12.55 -21.23
CA SER A 600 24.62 -13.66 -21.36
C SER A 600 24.33 -13.98 -22.82
N GLN A 601 24.04 -12.97 -23.65
CA GLN A 601 23.79 -13.13 -25.09
C GLN A 601 24.99 -13.71 -25.85
N LEU A 602 26.21 -13.25 -25.52
CA LEU A 602 27.45 -13.79 -26.08
C LEU A 602 27.62 -15.29 -25.83
N LEU A 603 27.31 -15.74 -24.61
CA LEU A 603 27.39 -17.15 -24.23
C LEU A 603 26.27 -17.98 -24.87
N GLY A 604 25.09 -17.38 -25.05
CA GLY A 604 23.92 -17.97 -25.71
C GLY A 604 24.04 -18.11 -27.24
N LYS A 605 25.06 -17.51 -27.86
CA LYS A 605 25.27 -17.46 -29.33
C LYS A 605 24.12 -16.78 -30.09
N GLU A 606 23.46 -15.81 -29.47
CA GLU A 606 22.45 -14.97 -30.11
C GLU A 606 23.11 -13.85 -30.96
N ASN A 607 22.32 -13.11 -31.73
CA ASN A 607 22.81 -11.92 -32.45
C ASN A 607 23.44 -10.95 -31.44
N THR A 608 24.75 -10.71 -31.58
CA THR A 608 25.55 -9.97 -30.60
C THR A 608 25.41 -8.46 -30.79
N PRO A 609 24.85 -7.71 -29.82
CA PRO A 609 24.91 -6.25 -29.83
C PRO A 609 26.33 -5.76 -29.55
N ASP A 610 26.59 -4.48 -29.80
CA ASP A 610 27.86 -3.85 -29.43
C ASP A 610 28.09 -3.90 -27.90
N PRO A 611 29.32 -4.13 -27.43
CA PRO A 611 29.62 -4.12 -26.00
C PRO A 611 29.32 -2.74 -25.42
N PRO A 612 28.72 -2.64 -24.20
CA PRO A 612 28.51 -1.35 -23.57
C PRO A 612 29.82 -0.56 -23.40
N SER A 613 29.76 0.77 -23.41
CA SER A 613 30.97 1.61 -23.38
C SER A 613 31.75 1.53 -22.05
N LEU A 614 31.04 1.38 -20.94
CA LEU A 614 31.62 1.28 -19.59
C LEU A 614 31.91 -0.17 -19.22
N ARG A 615 33.06 -0.39 -18.56
CA ARG A 615 33.55 -1.71 -18.15
C ARG A 615 32.89 -2.21 -16.87
N MET A 616 32.77 -3.54 -16.72
CA MET A 616 32.25 -4.17 -15.51
C MET A 616 33.05 -3.77 -14.28
N ARG A 617 34.38 -3.79 -14.38
CA ARG A 617 35.27 -3.36 -13.29
C ARG A 617 34.99 -1.93 -12.80
N SER A 618 34.64 -1.02 -13.71
CA SER A 618 34.32 0.36 -13.37
C SER A 618 33.02 0.46 -12.56
N ALA A 619 32.00 -0.29 -12.97
CA ALA A 619 30.72 -0.36 -12.26
C ALA A 619 30.89 -0.93 -10.84
N LEU A 620 31.55 -2.09 -10.71
CA LEU A 620 31.76 -2.75 -9.42
C LEU A 620 32.55 -1.88 -8.43
N ARG A 621 33.56 -1.16 -8.92
CA ARG A 621 34.34 -0.23 -8.08
C ARG A 621 33.54 1.00 -7.69
N ARG A 622 32.76 1.56 -8.61
CA ARG A 622 32.02 2.79 -8.33
C ARG A 622 30.86 2.54 -7.37
N LEU A 623 30.15 1.42 -7.52
CA LEU A 623 29.16 0.95 -6.55
C LEU A 623 29.79 0.72 -5.18
N HIS A 624 30.96 0.07 -5.12
CA HIS A 624 31.71 -0.10 -3.88
C HIS A 624 32.07 1.25 -3.23
N ASP A 625 32.67 2.16 -3.97
CA ASP A 625 33.14 3.45 -3.46
C ASP A 625 32.02 4.33 -2.91
N LEU A 626 30.82 4.25 -3.51
CA LEU A 626 29.66 5.04 -3.12
C LEU A 626 28.84 4.44 -1.98
N PHE A 627 28.66 3.11 -1.97
CA PHE A 627 27.67 2.45 -1.10
C PHE A 627 28.27 1.53 -0.05
N TRP A 628 29.55 1.13 -0.17
CA TRP A 628 30.19 0.24 0.82
C TRP A 628 31.43 0.85 1.47
N SER A 629 32.29 1.52 0.70
CA SER A 629 33.55 2.07 1.22
C SER A 629 33.38 3.01 2.42
N PRO A 630 32.35 3.89 2.49
CA PRO A 630 32.12 4.73 3.66
C PRO A 630 31.79 3.92 4.92
N VAL A 631 31.02 2.84 4.78
CA VAL A 631 30.70 1.91 5.87
C VAL A 631 31.95 1.14 6.29
N ALA A 632 32.67 0.57 5.33
CA ALA A 632 33.87 -0.21 5.58
C ALA A 632 34.98 0.59 6.30
N ALA A 633 35.03 1.92 6.11
CA ALA A 633 35.98 2.80 6.81
C ALA A 633 35.68 2.96 8.30
N ARG A 634 34.48 2.59 8.76
CA ARG A 634 34.06 2.62 10.18
C ARG A 634 34.03 1.25 10.85
N LEU A 635 34.25 0.18 10.08
CA LEU A 635 34.28 -1.18 10.63
C LEU A 635 35.65 -1.47 11.25
N PRO A 636 35.70 -1.94 12.52
CA PRO A 636 36.93 -2.48 13.11
C PRO A 636 37.47 -3.68 12.30
N GLU A 637 38.79 -3.87 12.27
CA GLU A 637 39.42 -4.98 11.53
C GLU A 637 38.98 -6.38 11.98
N ARG A 638 38.51 -6.52 13.22
CA ARG A 638 38.00 -7.78 13.79
C ARG A 638 36.66 -8.24 13.21
N ILE A 639 35.97 -7.40 12.44
CA ILE A 639 34.65 -7.72 11.91
C ILE A 639 34.80 -8.65 10.71
N GLU A 640 34.32 -9.88 10.87
CA GLU A 640 34.36 -10.92 9.83
C GLU A 640 32.97 -11.23 9.26
N THR A 641 31.92 -10.88 10.01
CA THR A 641 30.51 -11.16 9.71
C THR A 641 29.71 -9.87 9.61
N VAL A 642 28.90 -9.69 8.56
CA VAL A 642 28.06 -8.49 8.42
C VAL A 642 26.61 -8.84 8.07
N GLY A 643 25.66 -8.37 8.87
CA GLY A 643 24.25 -8.33 8.50
C GLY A 643 23.93 -7.05 7.75
N LEU A 644 23.23 -7.15 6.63
CA LEU A 644 22.88 -6.04 5.76
C LEU A 644 21.35 -5.96 5.63
N SER A 645 20.79 -4.76 5.76
CA SER A 645 19.39 -4.47 5.47
C SER A 645 19.34 -3.40 4.38
N PRO A 646 19.33 -3.78 3.09
CA PRO A 646 19.24 -2.82 1.98
C PRO A 646 17.89 -2.10 1.93
N ASP A 647 17.82 -0.98 1.23
CA ASP A 647 16.57 -0.25 0.95
C ASP A 647 16.53 0.16 -0.53
N ALA A 648 15.33 0.32 -1.08
CA ALA A 648 15.11 0.70 -2.47
C ALA A 648 16.00 -0.11 -3.47
N GLY A 649 16.67 0.56 -4.40
CA GLY A 649 17.48 -0.06 -5.45
C GLY A 649 18.66 -0.91 -4.94
N LEU A 650 19.11 -0.71 -3.69
CA LEU A 650 20.17 -1.54 -3.10
C LEU A 650 19.73 -2.98 -2.87
N ASN A 651 18.43 -3.28 -2.87
CA ASN A 651 17.93 -4.65 -2.84
C ASN A 651 18.36 -5.47 -4.06
N PHE A 652 18.70 -4.82 -5.18
CA PHE A 652 19.09 -5.45 -6.43
C PHE A 652 20.61 -5.46 -6.66
N LEU A 653 21.39 -5.26 -5.58
CA LEU A 653 22.85 -5.27 -5.62
C LEU A 653 23.40 -6.46 -4.83
N SER A 654 24.18 -7.31 -5.49
CA SER A 654 24.98 -8.32 -4.82
C SER A 654 26.26 -7.69 -4.26
N PHE A 655 26.31 -7.48 -2.94
CA PHE A 655 27.50 -6.99 -2.24
C PHE A 655 28.71 -7.91 -2.42
N ALA A 656 28.52 -9.21 -2.66
CA ALA A 656 29.61 -10.17 -2.87
C ALA A 656 30.55 -9.77 -4.01
N VAL A 657 30.00 -9.14 -5.07
CA VAL A 657 30.74 -8.79 -6.28
C VAL A 657 31.31 -7.36 -6.26
N LEU A 658 31.03 -6.57 -5.22
CA LEU A 658 31.59 -5.24 -5.10
C LEU A 658 33.12 -5.32 -5.00
N MET A 659 33.79 -4.40 -5.69
CA MET A 659 35.25 -4.44 -5.86
C MET A 659 35.91 -3.24 -5.21
N ASP A 660 36.88 -3.49 -4.34
CA ASP A 660 37.65 -2.43 -3.70
C ASP A 660 38.67 -1.77 -4.66
N ARG A 661 39.41 -0.78 -4.15
CA ARG A 661 40.44 -0.07 -4.92
C ARG A 661 41.62 -0.97 -5.32
N ASN A 662 41.88 -2.05 -4.57
CA ASN A 662 42.94 -3.01 -4.84
C ASN A 662 42.50 -4.06 -5.88
N GLY A 663 41.22 -4.09 -6.26
CA GLY A 663 40.67 -5.08 -7.18
C GLY A 663 40.25 -6.38 -6.50
N LEU A 664 40.08 -6.35 -5.17
CA LEU A 664 39.58 -7.47 -4.37
C LEU A 664 38.04 -7.38 -4.26
N LEU A 665 37.37 -8.49 -4.55
CA LEU A 665 35.92 -8.61 -4.37
C LEU A 665 35.58 -8.78 -2.88
N LEU A 666 34.46 -8.22 -2.42
CA LEU A 666 34.06 -8.31 -1.00
C LEU A 666 33.85 -9.73 -0.51
N ALA A 667 33.43 -10.66 -1.40
CA ALA A 667 33.34 -12.08 -1.09
C ALA A 667 34.63 -12.68 -0.50
N LYS A 668 35.80 -12.08 -0.78
CA LYS A 668 37.09 -12.50 -0.23
C LYS A 668 37.50 -11.78 1.04
N LYS A 669 36.88 -10.65 1.36
CA LYS A 669 37.26 -9.81 2.49
C LYS A 669 36.58 -10.25 3.78
N TYR A 670 35.31 -10.66 3.70
CA TYR A 670 34.50 -11.07 4.84
C TYR A 670 34.19 -12.57 4.75
N ARG A 671 33.95 -13.20 5.91
CA ARG A 671 33.56 -14.62 5.96
C ARG A 671 32.10 -14.84 5.61
N GLN A 672 31.24 -13.85 5.87
CA GLN A 672 29.85 -13.86 5.45
C GLN A 672 29.25 -12.45 5.42
N MET A 673 28.33 -12.26 4.48
CA MET A 673 27.35 -11.19 4.56
C MET A 673 25.95 -11.75 4.30
N VAL A 674 24.98 -11.35 5.11
CA VAL A 674 23.61 -11.89 5.07
C VAL A 674 22.60 -10.75 4.96
N TYR A 675 21.55 -10.95 4.15
CA TYR A 675 20.56 -9.92 3.86
C TYR A 675 19.32 -10.11 4.73
N TYR A 676 18.79 -8.99 5.19
CA TYR A 676 17.60 -8.88 6.02
C TYR A 676 16.63 -7.88 5.39
N ALA A 677 15.35 -7.95 5.72
CA ALA A 677 14.39 -6.90 5.35
C ALA A 677 14.48 -5.72 6.34
N SER A 678 14.72 -6.01 7.63
CA SER A 678 15.00 -5.01 8.66
C SER A 678 15.83 -5.57 9.80
N GLY A 679 16.36 -4.71 10.67
CA GLY A 679 17.06 -5.15 11.89
C GLY A 679 16.20 -6.00 12.84
N ARG A 680 14.87 -5.94 12.74
CA ARG A 680 13.95 -6.76 13.55
C ARG A 680 14.03 -8.24 13.21
N ASP A 681 14.39 -8.57 11.97
CA ASP A 681 14.53 -9.95 11.53
C ASP A 681 15.61 -10.70 12.34
N LEU A 682 16.61 -10.01 12.89
CA LEU A 682 17.64 -10.60 13.75
C LEU A 682 17.08 -11.12 15.08
N LEU A 683 15.94 -10.58 15.52
CA LEU A 683 15.32 -10.85 16.82
C LEU A 683 14.29 -11.98 16.76
N VAL A 684 14.04 -12.54 15.58
CA VAL A 684 13.11 -13.65 15.40
C VAL A 684 13.73 -14.92 16.00
N GLU A 685 13.27 -15.31 17.19
CA GLU A 685 13.79 -16.48 17.93
C GLU A 685 13.31 -17.85 17.40
N ARG A 686 12.62 -17.90 16.25
CA ARG A 686 12.04 -19.14 15.74
C ARG A 686 13.14 -20.16 15.46
N LYS A 687 13.21 -21.23 16.27
CA LYS A 687 14.08 -22.39 16.04
C LYS A 687 13.61 -23.13 14.79
N ALA A 688 14.05 -22.65 13.63
CA ALA A 688 13.85 -23.38 12.38
C ALA A 688 14.67 -24.69 12.43
N PRO A 689 14.13 -25.80 11.92
CA PRO A 689 14.79 -27.10 11.97
C PRO A 689 16.13 -27.07 11.22
N SER A 690 17.09 -27.88 11.69
CA SER A 690 18.34 -28.08 10.96
C SER A 690 18.06 -28.66 9.57
N LEU A 691 18.90 -28.37 8.57
CA LEU A 691 18.77 -28.96 7.23
C LEU A 691 18.80 -30.50 7.25
N ARG A 692 19.28 -31.10 8.33
CA ARG A 692 19.36 -32.55 8.54
C ARG A 692 18.10 -33.15 9.19
N GLU A 693 17.19 -32.31 9.69
CA GLU A 693 16.10 -32.70 10.61
C GLU A 693 14.71 -32.60 9.96
N GLY A 694 14.55 -33.16 8.76
CA GLY A 694 13.24 -33.37 8.15
C GLY A 694 13.27 -33.48 6.63
N ALA A 695 12.08 -33.50 6.04
CA ALA A 695 11.87 -33.71 4.61
C ALA A 695 12.37 -32.55 3.74
N TRP A 696 12.97 -32.91 2.61
CA TRP A 696 13.31 -31.99 1.52
C TRP A 696 12.34 -32.19 0.36
N SER A 697 11.85 -31.11 -0.22
CA SER A 697 11.06 -31.13 -1.46
C SER A 697 11.86 -30.52 -2.59
N LEU A 698 12.32 -31.36 -3.52
CA LEU A 698 13.04 -30.96 -4.71
C LEU A 698 12.07 -30.99 -5.91
N LEU A 699 11.78 -29.84 -6.50
CA LEU A 699 10.85 -29.72 -7.62
C LEU A 699 11.60 -29.00 -8.75
N GLY A 700 11.54 -29.55 -9.97
CA GLY A 700 12.19 -28.89 -11.10
C GLY A 700 11.49 -29.13 -12.43
N VAL A 701 11.66 -28.17 -13.33
CA VAL A 701 11.00 -28.11 -14.64
C VAL A 701 12.07 -27.96 -15.71
N PRO A 702 12.72 -29.07 -16.13
CA PRO A 702 13.73 -29.03 -17.19
C PRO A 702 13.15 -28.76 -18.58
N GLU A 703 11.92 -29.20 -18.83
CA GLU A 703 11.25 -29.13 -20.13
C GLU A 703 9.78 -28.75 -19.94
N PHE A 704 9.26 -27.93 -20.85
CA PHE A 704 7.84 -27.54 -20.86
C PHE A 704 6.99 -28.46 -21.74
N GLU A 705 5.70 -28.56 -21.43
CA GLU A 705 4.73 -29.24 -22.29
C GLU A 705 4.59 -28.54 -23.65
N ALA A 706 4.32 -29.31 -24.71
CA ALA A 706 4.12 -28.76 -26.05
C ALA A 706 2.86 -27.88 -26.14
N HIS A 707 2.95 -26.77 -26.87
CA HIS A 707 1.90 -25.75 -26.98
C HIS A 707 1.85 -25.11 -28.38
N HIS A 708 0.76 -24.39 -28.67
CA HIS A 708 0.65 -23.55 -29.86
C HIS A 708 1.32 -22.17 -29.63
N PRO A 709 2.08 -21.61 -30.59
CA PRO A 709 2.75 -20.32 -30.44
C PRO A 709 1.76 -19.17 -30.24
N ALA A 710 2.20 -18.09 -29.57
CA ALA A 710 1.35 -16.94 -29.26
C ALA A 710 0.72 -16.26 -30.50
N ALA A 711 1.39 -16.31 -31.67
CA ALA A 711 0.98 -15.64 -32.90
C ALA A 711 -0.23 -16.27 -33.63
N GLU A 712 -0.77 -17.40 -33.15
CA GLU A 712 -1.93 -18.09 -33.75
C GLU A 712 -3.28 -17.75 -33.09
N ALA A 713 -3.31 -16.90 -32.04
CA ALA A 713 -4.54 -16.56 -31.32
C ALA A 713 -5.41 -15.51 -32.06
N GLU A 714 -6.74 -15.67 -32.06
CA GLU A 714 -7.69 -14.70 -32.63
C GLU A 714 -7.88 -13.48 -31.69
N GLU A 715 -7.74 -12.25 -32.24
CA GLU A 715 -7.78 -10.96 -31.49
C GLU A 715 -9.11 -10.72 -30.72
N ASP A 716 -10.22 -11.34 -31.13
CA ASP A 716 -11.56 -11.01 -30.65
C ASP A 716 -11.98 -11.83 -29.39
N GLN A 717 -11.15 -12.77 -28.92
CA GLN A 717 -11.44 -13.65 -27.76
C GLN A 717 -10.29 -13.82 -26.75
N SER A 718 -9.15 -13.15 -26.93
CA SER A 718 -7.96 -13.39 -26.10
C SER A 718 -8.02 -12.65 -24.74
N ASP A 719 -7.85 -13.41 -23.64
CA ASP A 719 -7.53 -12.87 -22.31
C ASP A 719 -6.22 -12.07 -22.38
N GLN A 720 -6.28 -10.76 -22.12
CA GLN A 720 -5.15 -9.83 -22.25
C GLN A 720 -3.99 -10.17 -21.31
N LEU A 721 -4.28 -10.60 -20.07
CA LEU A 721 -3.23 -10.95 -19.11
C LEU A 721 -2.60 -12.29 -19.50
N SER A 722 -3.40 -13.29 -19.88
CA SER A 722 -2.86 -14.55 -20.39
C SER A 722 -2.07 -14.37 -21.68
N ALA A 723 -2.44 -13.41 -22.54
CA ALA A 723 -1.67 -13.07 -23.73
C ALA A 723 -0.31 -12.46 -23.37
N VAL A 724 -0.27 -11.48 -22.44
CA VAL A 724 0.99 -10.87 -21.95
C VAL A 724 1.88 -11.89 -21.25
N VAL A 725 1.27 -12.75 -20.42
CA VAL A 725 1.97 -13.85 -19.75
C VAL A 725 2.52 -14.82 -20.79
N LEU A 726 1.71 -15.27 -21.75
CA LEU A 726 2.13 -16.18 -22.81
C LEU A 726 3.27 -15.57 -23.63
N GLU A 727 3.15 -14.31 -24.04
CA GLU A 727 4.22 -13.57 -24.73
C GLU A 727 5.53 -13.56 -23.91
N THR A 728 5.42 -13.35 -22.59
CA THR A 728 6.58 -13.35 -21.69
C THR A 728 7.22 -14.73 -21.57
N ILE A 729 6.43 -15.80 -21.44
CA ILE A 729 6.95 -17.15 -21.17
C ILE A 729 7.25 -17.96 -22.45
N ASP A 730 6.68 -17.62 -23.60
CA ASP A 730 6.84 -18.37 -24.85
C ASP A 730 8.31 -18.44 -25.27
N ALA A 731 9.02 -17.32 -25.12
CA ALA A 731 10.44 -17.17 -25.41
C ALA A 731 11.38 -17.91 -24.44
N LEU A 732 10.89 -18.45 -23.32
CA LEU A 732 11.73 -19.13 -22.33
C LEU A 732 12.17 -20.51 -22.87
N PRO A 733 13.48 -20.81 -22.99
CA PRO A 733 13.95 -22.10 -23.47
C PRO A 733 13.82 -23.19 -22.40
N ASP A 734 13.84 -24.45 -22.82
CA ASP A 734 14.05 -25.58 -21.91
C ASP A 734 15.41 -25.46 -21.20
N ILE A 735 15.49 -25.93 -19.96
CA ILE A 735 16.65 -25.83 -19.06
C ILE A 735 17.09 -27.23 -18.61
N PRO A 736 17.70 -28.04 -19.50
CA PRO A 736 18.03 -29.43 -19.23
C PRO A 736 19.03 -29.62 -18.08
N GLY A 737 19.82 -28.60 -17.72
CA GLY A 737 20.70 -28.61 -16.55
C GLY A 737 19.96 -28.83 -15.23
N VAL A 738 18.67 -28.51 -15.15
CA VAL A 738 17.81 -28.82 -13.98
C VAL A 738 17.80 -30.32 -13.67
N ARG A 739 17.79 -31.20 -14.68
CA ARG A 739 17.87 -32.67 -14.45
C ARG A 739 19.15 -33.04 -13.71
N ARG A 740 20.26 -32.40 -14.10
CA ARG A 740 21.57 -32.62 -13.47
C ARG A 740 21.60 -32.04 -12.06
N GLU A 741 20.98 -30.88 -11.85
CA GLU A 741 20.85 -30.25 -10.53
C GLU A 741 20.13 -31.16 -9.55
N LEU A 742 18.90 -31.57 -9.87
CA LEU A 742 18.10 -32.47 -9.02
C LEU A 742 18.86 -33.77 -8.73
N ALA A 743 19.46 -34.40 -9.75
CA ALA A 743 20.23 -35.64 -9.59
C ALA A 743 21.51 -35.48 -8.73
N LEU A 744 22.07 -34.27 -8.61
CA LEU A 744 23.16 -33.97 -7.69
C LEU A 744 22.66 -33.73 -6.27
N LEU A 745 21.51 -33.08 -6.12
CA LEU A 745 20.89 -32.79 -4.82
C LEU A 745 20.32 -34.04 -4.16
N GLU A 746 19.68 -34.93 -4.91
CA GLU A 746 19.20 -36.24 -4.43
C GLU A 746 20.31 -37.08 -3.78
N LYS A 747 21.56 -36.94 -4.23
CA LYS A 747 22.71 -37.68 -3.68
C LYS A 747 23.20 -37.15 -2.33
N ILE A 748 22.83 -35.93 -1.97
CA ILE A 748 23.25 -35.27 -0.72
C ILE A 748 22.07 -35.02 0.22
N MET A 749 20.84 -35.09 -0.29
CA MET A 749 19.60 -34.98 0.45
C MET A 749 19.56 -35.99 1.61
N PRO A 750 19.22 -35.58 2.84
CA PRO A 750 19.04 -36.49 3.95
C PRO A 750 17.97 -37.54 3.66
N SER A 751 18.18 -38.77 4.16
CA SER A 751 17.20 -39.84 4.04
C SER A 751 16.04 -39.60 5.00
N ASP A 752 14.95 -39.03 4.50
CA ASP A 752 13.69 -38.83 5.21
C ASP A 752 12.51 -39.37 4.37
N PRO A 753 11.56 -40.12 4.95
CA PRO A 753 10.41 -40.68 4.21
C PRO A 753 9.49 -39.64 3.58
N GLY A 754 9.47 -38.41 4.09
CA GLY A 754 8.68 -37.31 3.54
C GLY A 754 9.39 -36.53 2.43
N SER A 755 10.68 -36.82 2.16
CA SER A 755 11.42 -36.15 1.09
C SER A 755 10.90 -36.57 -0.27
N ILE A 756 10.65 -35.59 -1.14
CA ILE A 756 10.20 -35.80 -2.51
C ILE A 756 11.19 -35.18 -3.51
N SER A 757 11.33 -35.82 -4.66
CA SER A 757 12.04 -35.26 -5.81
C SER A 757 11.17 -35.49 -7.05
N LEU A 758 10.66 -34.41 -7.63
CA LEU A 758 9.81 -34.42 -8.80
C LEU A 758 10.48 -33.68 -9.94
N THR A 759 10.43 -34.28 -11.13
CA THR A 759 10.87 -33.67 -12.39
C THR A 759 9.64 -33.38 -13.25
N ASN A 760 9.63 -32.23 -13.93
CA ASN A 760 8.48 -31.66 -14.62
C ASN A 760 7.31 -31.39 -13.67
N SER A 761 7.60 -30.73 -12.55
CA SER A 761 6.60 -30.40 -11.53
C SER A 761 5.49 -29.50 -12.07
N SER A 762 4.25 -29.82 -11.69
CA SER A 762 3.05 -29.03 -11.95
C SER A 762 2.70 -28.08 -10.80
N GLU A 763 1.79 -27.15 -11.04
CA GLU A 763 1.25 -26.26 -10.02
C GLU A 763 0.55 -27.03 -8.89
N GLN A 764 -0.17 -28.08 -9.27
CA GLN A 764 -0.83 -28.98 -8.33
C GLN A 764 0.18 -29.70 -7.43
N ASP A 765 1.37 -30.05 -7.93
CA ASP A 765 2.43 -30.67 -7.12
C ASP A 765 2.94 -29.70 -6.05
N VAL A 766 3.13 -28.42 -6.38
CA VAL A 766 3.55 -27.40 -5.40
C VAL A 766 2.46 -27.13 -4.38
N ARG A 767 1.19 -27.01 -4.82
CA ARG A 767 0.04 -26.78 -3.92
C ARG A 767 -0.26 -27.97 -3.00
N SER A 768 0.02 -29.19 -3.46
CA SER A 768 -0.27 -30.42 -2.72
C SER A 768 0.80 -30.79 -1.69
N LEU A 769 1.84 -29.96 -1.50
CA LEU A 769 2.88 -30.15 -0.47
C LEU A 769 2.23 -30.38 0.90
N SER A 770 2.31 -31.62 1.38
CA SER A 770 1.71 -32.04 2.64
C SER A 770 2.59 -31.62 3.82
N GLY A 771 2.31 -30.43 4.37
CA GLY A 771 3.05 -29.84 5.48
C GLY A 771 4.25 -28.99 5.03
N SER A 772 5.01 -28.46 6.00
CA SER A 772 6.19 -27.61 5.72
C SER A 772 7.45 -28.45 5.54
N PRO A 773 8.02 -28.60 4.33
CA PRO A 773 9.33 -29.23 4.17
C PRO A 773 10.41 -28.35 4.81
N VAL A 774 11.50 -28.94 5.31
CA VAL A 774 12.64 -28.20 5.85
C VAL A 774 13.34 -27.42 4.75
N VAL A 775 13.49 -28.04 3.58
CA VAL A 775 14.03 -27.42 2.37
C VAL A 775 13.01 -27.54 1.24
N LEU A 776 12.66 -26.42 0.62
CA LEU A 776 11.94 -26.38 -0.64
C LEU A 776 12.89 -25.86 -1.71
N HIS A 777 13.24 -26.69 -2.68
CA HIS A 777 14.10 -26.33 -3.80
C HIS A 777 13.27 -26.33 -5.09
N LEU A 778 13.19 -25.17 -5.74
CA LEU A 778 12.44 -24.95 -6.98
C LEU A 778 13.44 -24.57 -8.08
N ALA A 779 13.62 -25.46 -9.06
CA ALA A 779 14.50 -25.26 -10.21
C ALA A 779 13.68 -25.12 -11.49
N THR A 780 13.40 -23.88 -11.88
CA THR A 780 12.56 -23.55 -13.03
C THR A 780 12.87 -22.13 -13.54
N HIS A 781 12.13 -21.59 -14.51
CA HIS A 781 12.14 -20.16 -14.82
C HIS A 781 11.27 -19.38 -13.85
N ALA A 782 11.70 -18.16 -13.54
CA ALA A 782 10.82 -17.13 -13.00
C ALA A 782 10.75 -15.99 -14.01
N PHE A 783 9.69 -15.22 -13.94
CA PHE A 783 9.54 -14.03 -14.76
C PHE A 783 9.12 -12.85 -13.90
N LEU A 784 9.39 -11.66 -14.42
CA LEU A 784 8.83 -10.41 -13.96
C LEU A 784 8.11 -9.79 -15.15
N LEU A 785 6.80 -9.62 -15.05
CA LEU A 785 6.01 -8.96 -16.09
C LEU A 785 6.55 -7.54 -16.28
N PRO A 786 6.69 -7.10 -17.54
CA PRO A 786 7.04 -5.72 -17.81
C PRO A 786 6.04 -4.81 -17.09
N PRO A 787 6.47 -3.63 -16.65
CA PRO A 787 5.50 -2.63 -16.25
C PRO A 787 4.48 -2.46 -17.38
N SER A 788 3.20 -2.33 -17.07
CA SER A 788 2.21 -1.93 -18.08
C SER A 788 2.69 -0.64 -18.77
N GLU A 789 2.29 -0.35 -20.01
CA GLU A 789 2.67 0.90 -20.70
C GLU A 789 2.29 2.17 -19.90
N ARG A 790 1.41 2.01 -18.90
CA ARG A 790 0.97 2.99 -17.88
C ARG A 790 1.86 3.10 -16.63
N ALA A 791 2.92 2.31 -16.55
CA ALA A 791 3.82 2.25 -15.41
C ALA A 791 5.25 2.37 -15.93
N THR A 792 5.67 3.59 -16.30
CA THR A 792 7.13 3.83 -16.35
C THR A 792 7.75 3.43 -15.00
N PHE A 793 9.07 3.16 -14.93
CA PHE A 793 9.80 2.92 -13.67
C PHE A 793 9.74 4.09 -12.64
N SER A 794 8.76 5.00 -12.79
CA SER A 794 8.21 5.88 -11.77
C SER A 794 7.75 5.05 -10.56
N GLU A 795 7.98 5.59 -9.36
CA GLU A 795 7.37 5.07 -8.14
C GLU A 795 5.84 5.03 -8.30
N VAL A 796 5.21 3.95 -7.81
CA VAL A 796 3.75 3.77 -7.85
C VAL A 796 3.05 4.96 -7.20
N GLN A 797 2.20 5.64 -7.97
CA GLN A 797 1.45 6.82 -7.52
C GLN A 797 0.18 6.46 -6.76
N ASP A 798 -0.32 5.24 -6.94
CA ASP A 798 -1.37 4.65 -6.10
C ASP A 798 -1.38 3.12 -6.27
N TYR A 799 -1.21 2.36 -5.18
CA TYR A 799 -1.23 0.89 -5.22
C TYR A 799 -2.63 0.31 -5.55
N ASP A 800 -3.69 1.13 -5.53
CA ASP A 800 -5.01 0.74 -6.00
C ASP A 800 -5.16 0.81 -7.54
N GLN A 801 -4.29 1.54 -8.26
CA GLN A 801 -4.26 1.52 -9.73
C GLN A 801 -3.49 0.34 -10.32
N ALA A 802 -2.66 -0.29 -9.49
CA ALA A 802 -1.71 -1.29 -9.93
C ALA A 802 -1.96 -2.64 -9.22
N PRO A 803 -3.18 -3.21 -9.33
CA PRO A 803 -3.50 -4.47 -8.67
C PRO A 803 -2.62 -5.62 -9.17
N ASP A 804 -2.16 -5.53 -10.42
CA ASP A 804 -1.19 -6.42 -11.05
C ASP A 804 0.14 -6.46 -10.31
N HIS A 805 0.54 -5.43 -9.56
CA HIS A 805 1.83 -5.39 -8.86
C HIS A 805 2.05 -6.54 -7.86
N PHE A 806 0.96 -7.12 -7.34
CA PHE A 806 1.00 -8.31 -6.49
C PHE A 806 1.14 -9.63 -7.28
N TYR A 807 0.92 -9.58 -8.60
CA TYR A 807 0.99 -10.68 -9.56
C TYR A 807 2.08 -10.47 -10.63
N ARG A 808 2.99 -9.51 -10.45
CA ARG A 808 4.01 -9.21 -11.47
C ARG A 808 5.12 -10.23 -11.54
N SER A 809 5.32 -11.05 -10.52
CA SER A 809 6.33 -12.11 -10.53
C SER A 809 5.69 -13.47 -10.32
N GLY A 810 6.12 -14.44 -11.13
CA GLY A 810 5.64 -15.81 -11.04
C GLY A 810 6.75 -16.81 -11.33
N LEU A 811 6.55 -18.04 -10.85
CA LEU A 811 7.33 -19.21 -11.27
C LEU A 811 6.58 -19.94 -12.39
N VAL A 812 7.32 -20.38 -13.39
CA VAL A 812 6.78 -21.08 -14.55
C VAL A 812 6.83 -22.59 -14.27
N LEU A 813 5.72 -23.31 -14.38
CA LEU A 813 5.66 -24.76 -14.16
C LEU A 813 5.44 -25.51 -15.48
N ALA A 814 5.50 -26.84 -15.44
CA ALA A 814 5.62 -27.67 -16.64
C ALA A 814 4.48 -27.45 -17.65
N GLU A 815 3.26 -27.23 -17.16
CA GLU A 815 2.02 -27.09 -17.92
C GLU A 815 1.72 -25.65 -18.38
N SER A 816 2.48 -24.66 -17.89
CA SER A 816 2.21 -23.22 -18.10
C SER A 816 1.98 -22.82 -19.55
N LYS A 817 2.92 -23.17 -20.44
CA LYS A 817 2.86 -22.80 -21.86
C LYS A 817 1.63 -23.41 -22.54
N ARG A 818 1.32 -24.68 -22.26
CA ARG A 818 0.13 -25.35 -22.78
C ARG A 818 -1.14 -24.70 -22.24
N ALA A 819 -1.19 -24.43 -20.94
CA ALA A 819 -2.36 -23.87 -20.29
C ALA A 819 -2.70 -22.46 -20.82
N HIS A 820 -1.73 -21.55 -20.87
CA HIS A 820 -1.97 -20.21 -21.40
C HIS A 820 -2.22 -20.20 -22.92
N SER A 821 -1.61 -21.13 -23.67
CA SER A 821 -1.92 -21.34 -25.09
C SER A 821 -3.34 -21.85 -25.30
N GLU A 822 -3.79 -22.88 -24.58
CA GLU A 822 -5.19 -23.35 -24.66
C GLU A 822 -6.18 -22.27 -24.24
N ARG A 823 -5.86 -21.50 -23.18
CA ARG A 823 -6.68 -20.39 -22.68
C ARG A 823 -6.79 -19.25 -23.70
N SER A 824 -5.70 -18.88 -24.39
CA SER A 824 -5.74 -17.88 -25.47
C SER A 824 -6.58 -18.32 -26.67
N HIS A 825 -6.83 -19.62 -26.81
CA HIS A 825 -7.72 -20.23 -27.81
C HIS A 825 -9.13 -20.57 -27.25
N GLY A 826 -9.51 -19.97 -26.12
CA GLY A 826 -10.87 -20.06 -25.56
C GLY A 826 -11.14 -21.27 -24.64
N ALA A 827 -10.12 -22.07 -24.29
CA ALA A 827 -10.29 -23.15 -23.32
C ALA A 827 -10.49 -22.62 -21.90
N ARG A 828 -11.32 -23.33 -21.12
CA ARG A 828 -11.58 -23.00 -19.72
C ARG A 828 -10.59 -23.71 -18.81
N ILE A 829 -9.54 -22.99 -18.41
CA ILE A 829 -8.56 -23.46 -17.43
C ILE A 829 -8.70 -22.62 -16.17
N PRO A 830 -8.96 -23.21 -14.99
CA PRO A 830 -9.00 -22.49 -13.71
C PRO A 830 -7.69 -21.78 -13.40
N PHE A 831 -7.74 -20.68 -12.63
CA PHE A 831 -6.54 -19.93 -12.23
C PHE A 831 -5.57 -20.77 -11.40
N ASP A 832 -6.09 -21.62 -10.50
CA ASP A 832 -5.29 -22.51 -9.65
C ASP A 832 -4.66 -23.72 -10.36
N ARG A 833 -4.69 -23.74 -11.70
CA ARG A 833 -4.24 -24.82 -12.58
C ARG A 833 -3.72 -24.30 -13.92
N ASP A 834 -3.20 -23.09 -13.94
CA ASP A 834 -2.66 -22.49 -15.16
C ASP A 834 -1.16 -22.69 -15.32
N GLY A 835 -0.54 -23.39 -14.36
CA GLY A 835 0.87 -23.73 -14.43
C GLY A 835 1.78 -22.57 -14.06
N ILE A 836 1.23 -21.46 -13.56
CA ILE A 836 2.01 -20.37 -13.00
C ILE A 836 1.76 -20.31 -11.51
N LEU A 837 2.83 -20.02 -10.76
CA LEU A 837 2.70 -19.75 -9.34
C LEU A 837 3.09 -18.29 -9.09
N PHE A 838 2.07 -17.43 -9.02
CA PHE A 838 2.25 -16.00 -8.77
C PHE A 838 2.65 -15.73 -7.32
N SER A 839 3.32 -14.59 -7.07
CA SER A 839 3.74 -14.20 -5.72
C SER A 839 2.61 -14.16 -4.68
N ASP A 840 1.40 -13.78 -5.09
CA ASP A 840 0.23 -13.77 -4.20
C ASP A 840 -0.25 -15.17 -3.84
N GLU A 841 -0.08 -16.15 -4.73
CA GLU A 841 -0.43 -17.56 -4.49
C GLU A 841 0.61 -18.24 -3.60
N VAL A 842 1.90 -17.93 -3.84
CA VAL A 842 3.02 -18.40 -3.02
C VAL A 842 2.78 -18.10 -1.54
N ARG A 843 2.21 -16.93 -1.19
CA ARG A 843 2.00 -16.54 0.22
C ARG A 843 1.04 -17.44 0.99
N GLN A 844 0.25 -18.26 0.28
CA GLN A 844 -0.70 -19.21 0.86
C GLN A 844 -0.07 -20.59 1.12
N LEU A 845 1.16 -20.83 0.66
CA LEU A 845 1.85 -22.09 0.87
C LEU A 845 2.16 -22.32 2.37
N PRO A 846 2.08 -23.57 2.85
CA PRO A 846 2.31 -23.88 4.26
C PRO A 846 3.81 -23.98 4.58
N LEU A 847 4.56 -22.88 4.51
CA LEU A 847 6.03 -22.87 4.64
C LEU A 847 6.53 -22.44 6.02
N SER A 848 5.64 -22.39 7.02
CA SER A 848 6.00 -21.92 8.35
C SER A 848 7.10 -22.78 9.03
N GLY A 849 7.18 -24.08 8.74
CA GLY A 849 8.27 -24.94 9.20
C GLY A 849 9.51 -24.99 8.29
N THR A 850 9.52 -24.22 7.20
CA THR A 850 10.57 -24.29 6.17
C THR A 850 11.77 -23.45 6.56
N ARG A 851 12.94 -24.09 6.65
CA ARG A 851 14.22 -23.45 6.97
C ARG A 851 14.79 -22.71 5.77
N LEU A 852 14.68 -23.29 4.58
CA LEU A 852 15.23 -22.72 3.35
C LEU A 852 14.32 -22.98 2.15
N VAL A 853 13.90 -21.90 1.50
CA VAL A 853 13.41 -21.92 0.12
C VAL A 853 14.58 -21.55 -0.79
N THR A 854 14.83 -22.35 -1.82
CA THR A 854 15.83 -22.05 -2.86
C THR A 854 15.15 -21.93 -4.20
N LEU A 855 15.21 -20.74 -4.78
CA LEU A 855 14.74 -20.47 -6.14
C LEU A 855 15.94 -20.50 -7.08
N SER A 856 16.16 -21.66 -7.69
CA SER A 856 17.13 -21.85 -8.78
C SER A 856 16.48 -21.41 -10.08
N SER A 857 16.13 -20.12 -10.15
CA SER A 857 15.36 -19.53 -11.24
C SER A 857 15.87 -18.12 -11.53
N CYS A 858 15.90 -17.76 -12.82
CA CYS A 858 16.36 -16.46 -13.31
C CYS A 858 15.52 -15.31 -12.73
N ASP A 859 16.17 -14.22 -12.30
CA ASP A 859 15.50 -12.98 -11.86
C ASP A 859 14.50 -13.16 -10.70
N SER A 860 14.56 -14.25 -9.94
CA SER A 860 13.60 -14.56 -8.87
C SER A 860 13.67 -13.64 -7.65
N GLY A 861 14.79 -12.92 -7.50
CA GLY A 861 14.97 -11.87 -6.50
C GLY A 861 14.61 -10.47 -7.01
N MET A 862 14.20 -10.35 -8.27
CA MET A 862 13.68 -9.12 -8.84
C MET A 862 12.20 -8.92 -8.46
N GLY A 863 11.75 -7.68 -8.57
CA GLY A 863 10.40 -7.28 -8.19
C GLY A 863 10.30 -5.77 -8.10
N GLU A 864 9.17 -5.28 -7.61
CA GLU A 864 8.99 -3.86 -7.39
C GLU A 864 9.57 -3.45 -6.03
N SER A 865 10.43 -2.43 -6.02
CA SER A 865 10.99 -1.95 -4.78
C SER A 865 10.12 -0.88 -4.13
N VAL A 866 9.75 -1.12 -2.88
CA VAL A 866 9.00 -0.20 -2.04
C VAL A 866 9.93 0.38 -0.99
N ARG A 867 10.15 1.69 -1.05
CA ARG A 867 10.95 2.43 -0.06
C ARG A 867 10.42 2.16 1.34
N GLY A 868 11.28 1.64 2.21
CA GLY A 868 10.92 1.36 3.60
C GLY A 868 10.01 0.14 3.80
N ASP A 869 9.72 -0.70 2.80
CA ASP A 869 9.03 -1.98 3.05
C ASP A 869 9.75 -3.21 2.45
N GLY A 870 10.46 -3.04 1.34
CA GLY A 870 11.27 -4.09 0.72
C GLY A 870 10.99 -4.26 -0.76
N VAL A 871 10.86 -5.51 -1.22
CA VAL A 871 10.58 -5.84 -2.63
C VAL A 871 9.27 -6.63 -2.70
N LEU A 872 8.29 -6.12 -3.45
CA LEU A 872 7.08 -6.85 -3.82
C LEU A 872 7.43 -7.88 -4.91
N GLY A 873 6.94 -9.10 -4.76
CA GLY A 873 7.20 -10.23 -5.67
C GLY A 873 7.45 -11.53 -4.92
N LEU A 874 8.12 -12.49 -5.57
CA LEU A 874 8.38 -13.84 -5.02
C LEU A 874 9.08 -13.79 -3.65
N ARG A 875 10.03 -12.86 -3.45
CA ARG A 875 10.69 -12.64 -2.16
C ARG A 875 9.68 -12.42 -1.03
N ARG A 876 8.69 -11.54 -1.25
CA ARG A 876 7.63 -11.25 -0.28
C ARG A 876 6.69 -12.44 -0.13
N GLY A 877 6.27 -13.05 -1.24
CA GLY A 877 5.38 -14.22 -1.23
C GLY A 877 5.91 -15.34 -0.35
N PHE A 878 7.16 -15.77 -0.56
CA PHE A 878 7.78 -16.83 0.24
C PHE A 878 8.04 -16.42 1.71
N ALA A 879 8.30 -15.13 1.97
CA ALA A 879 8.46 -14.64 3.33
C ALA A 879 7.12 -14.71 4.09
N LEU A 880 6.02 -14.27 3.47
CA LEU A 880 4.67 -14.36 4.01
C LEU A 880 4.20 -15.81 4.18
N ALA A 881 4.58 -16.72 3.28
CA ALA A 881 4.33 -18.16 3.44
C ALA A 881 4.99 -18.76 4.71
N GLY A 882 5.94 -18.04 5.31
CA GLY A 882 6.56 -18.37 6.60
C GLY A 882 7.96 -18.96 6.50
N SER A 883 8.61 -18.92 5.33
CA SER A 883 9.99 -19.39 5.15
C SER A 883 10.97 -18.60 6.02
N ALA A 884 11.91 -19.29 6.67
CA ALA A 884 12.93 -18.66 7.50
C ALA A 884 14.08 -18.05 6.67
N ALA A 885 14.40 -18.61 5.51
CA ALA A 885 15.41 -18.09 4.61
C ALA A 885 15.05 -18.39 3.15
N ILE A 886 15.39 -17.45 2.26
CA ILE A 886 15.04 -17.53 0.84
C ILE A 886 16.29 -17.18 0.04
N LEU A 887 16.76 -18.14 -0.76
CA LEU A 887 17.85 -17.94 -1.72
C LEU A 887 17.23 -17.61 -3.08
N LEU A 888 17.62 -16.45 -3.63
CA LEU A 888 17.06 -15.87 -4.85
C LEU A 888 18.18 -15.44 -5.79
N SER A 889 17.88 -15.27 -7.08
CA SER A 889 18.83 -14.72 -8.06
C SER A 889 18.46 -13.29 -8.49
N LEU A 890 19.44 -12.40 -8.59
CA LEU A 890 19.25 -10.99 -9.00
C LEU A 890 19.37 -10.76 -10.53
N TRP A 891 19.78 -11.79 -11.27
CA TRP A 891 19.91 -11.81 -12.72
C TRP A 891 19.90 -13.26 -13.21
N PRO A 892 19.80 -13.52 -14.53
CA PRO A 892 19.72 -14.88 -15.07
C PRO A 892 20.83 -15.81 -14.56
N VAL A 893 20.43 -17.02 -14.19
CA VAL A 893 21.34 -18.08 -13.73
C VAL A 893 21.85 -18.91 -14.90
N SER A 894 23.01 -19.53 -14.75
CA SER A 894 23.67 -20.28 -15.85
C SER A 894 23.37 -21.77 -15.75
N ASP A 895 22.76 -22.36 -16.77
CA ASP A 895 22.31 -23.77 -16.78
C ASP A 895 23.45 -24.79 -16.58
N ASP A 896 24.66 -24.45 -17.02
CA ASP A 896 25.85 -25.31 -16.94
C ASP A 896 26.58 -25.27 -15.58
N THR A 897 26.57 -24.14 -14.86
CA THR A 897 27.29 -23.98 -13.59
C THR A 897 26.42 -24.02 -12.34
N THR A 898 25.14 -23.66 -12.46
CA THR A 898 24.19 -23.66 -11.32
C THR A 898 24.08 -25.02 -10.62
N PRO A 899 24.04 -26.18 -11.31
CA PRO A 899 24.02 -27.48 -10.65
C PRO A 899 25.22 -27.73 -9.72
N GLY A 900 26.40 -27.26 -10.12
CA GLY A 900 27.63 -27.36 -9.33
C GLY A 900 27.63 -26.41 -8.13
N PHE A 901 27.17 -25.18 -8.35
CA PHE A 901 27.02 -24.17 -7.30
C PHE A 901 26.06 -24.65 -6.21
N MET A 902 24.86 -25.11 -6.58
CA MET A 902 23.84 -25.56 -5.63
C MET A 902 24.30 -26.77 -4.84
N LYS A 903 24.92 -27.76 -5.50
CA LYS A 903 25.53 -28.90 -4.80
C LYS A 903 26.56 -28.44 -3.76
N GLN A 904 27.47 -27.54 -4.13
CA GLN A 904 28.50 -27.04 -3.22
C GLN A 904 27.89 -26.28 -2.04
N MET A 905 26.93 -25.41 -2.30
CA MET A 905 26.21 -24.65 -1.29
C MET A 905 25.51 -25.58 -0.29
N TYR A 906 24.67 -26.50 -0.76
CA TYR A 906 23.98 -27.46 0.12
C TYR A 906 24.93 -28.38 0.88
N GLN A 907 26.07 -28.79 0.30
CA GLN A 907 27.07 -29.57 1.02
C GLN A 907 27.69 -28.79 2.19
N LEU A 908 27.98 -27.50 1.98
CA LEU A 908 28.46 -26.63 3.05
C LEU A 908 27.37 -26.39 4.09
N SER A 909 26.14 -26.09 3.67
CA SER A 909 25.00 -25.90 4.57
C SER A 909 24.71 -27.15 5.38
N LEU A 910 24.73 -28.34 4.77
CA LEU A 910 24.58 -29.59 5.50
C LEU A 910 25.73 -29.84 6.46
N ALA A 911 26.95 -29.40 6.17
CA ALA A 911 28.10 -29.64 7.02
C ALA A 911 28.10 -28.76 8.29
N THR A 912 27.69 -27.50 8.16
CA THR A 912 27.79 -26.50 9.26
C THR A 912 26.44 -26.04 9.81
N ASP A 913 25.35 -26.24 9.07
CA ASP A 913 24.01 -25.65 9.31
C ASP A 913 23.95 -24.11 9.23
N HIS A 914 25.03 -23.47 8.72
CA HIS A 914 25.13 -22.02 8.54
C HIS A 914 24.90 -21.64 7.08
N ILE A 915 23.63 -21.47 6.69
CA ILE A 915 23.21 -21.30 5.28
C ILE A 915 23.78 -20.01 4.67
N GLY A 916 23.69 -18.88 5.39
CA GLY A 916 24.21 -17.59 4.92
C GLY A 916 25.70 -17.64 4.61
N GLN A 917 26.48 -18.22 5.53
CA GLN A 917 27.90 -18.42 5.31
C GLN A 917 28.18 -19.42 4.18
N ALA A 918 27.38 -20.50 4.04
CA ALA A 918 27.57 -21.49 2.98
C ALA A 918 27.37 -20.90 1.58
N VAL A 919 26.36 -20.04 1.39
CA VAL A 919 26.13 -19.29 0.16
C VAL A 919 27.33 -18.38 -0.12
N TRP A 920 27.72 -17.57 0.88
CA TRP A 920 28.84 -16.63 0.75
C TRP A 920 30.18 -17.31 0.43
N GLU A 921 30.48 -18.40 1.11
CA GLU A 921 31.69 -19.21 0.89
C GLU A 921 31.70 -19.83 -0.51
N THR A 922 30.54 -20.33 -0.98
CA THR A 922 30.39 -20.84 -2.35
C THR A 922 30.71 -19.74 -3.37
N GLN A 923 30.19 -18.53 -3.17
CA GLN A 923 30.52 -17.38 -4.02
C GLN A 923 32.01 -17.04 -3.94
N SER A 924 32.56 -16.96 -2.73
CA SER A 924 33.97 -16.63 -2.49
C SER A 924 34.91 -17.60 -3.20
N ARG A 925 34.66 -18.92 -3.10
CA ARG A 925 35.45 -19.98 -3.76
C ARG A 925 35.41 -19.87 -5.27
N ASN A 926 34.22 -19.71 -5.86
CA ASN A 926 34.08 -19.62 -7.33
C ASN A 926 34.54 -18.28 -7.89
N LEU A 927 34.48 -17.21 -7.09
CA LEU A 927 35.06 -15.91 -7.41
C LEU A 927 36.58 -15.86 -7.08
N SER A 928 37.14 -16.91 -6.49
CA SER A 928 38.57 -17.03 -6.19
C SER A 928 39.34 -17.67 -7.35
N GLY A 929 40.14 -16.85 -8.05
CA GLY A 929 40.99 -17.31 -9.16
C GLY A 929 40.80 -16.53 -10.46
N ILE A 930 39.81 -15.65 -10.52
CA ILE A 930 39.57 -14.80 -11.68
C ILE A 930 40.60 -13.67 -11.73
N ASP A 931 41.17 -13.44 -12.92
CA ASP A 931 41.92 -12.22 -13.18
C ASP A 931 40.96 -11.03 -13.27
N THR A 932 40.87 -10.25 -12.21
CA THR A 932 39.99 -9.06 -12.14
C THR A 932 40.43 -7.92 -13.06
N ARG A 933 41.55 -8.08 -13.80
CA ARG A 933 41.98 -7.16 -14.85
C ARG A 933 41.40 -7.53 -16.21
N ASP A 934 41.02 -8.79 -16.42
CA ASP A 934 40.28 -9.25 -17.58
C ASP A 934 38.78 -9.03 -17.35
N ASP A 935 38.24 -8.00 -17.99
CA ASP A 935 36.83 -7.62 -17.84
C ASP A 935 35.90 -8.75 -18.34
N ALA A 936 36.34 -9.56 -19.31
CA ALA A 936 35.53 -10.62 -19.86
C ALA A 936 35.41 -11.82 -18.90
N ALA A 937 36.54 -12.25 -18.32
CA ALA A 937 36.56 -13.28 -17.29
C ALA A 937 35.80 -12.82 -16.03
N LEU A 938 35.91 -11.53 -15.68
CA LEU A 938 35.18 -10.93 -14.57
C LEU A 938 33.67 -10.92 -14.82
N GLU A 939 33.22 -10.46 -15.98
CA GLU A 939 31.79 -10.46 -16.36
C GLU A 939 31.18 -11.86 -16.30
N GLU A 940 31.87 -12.84 -16.88
CA GLU A 940 31.40 -14.22 -16.89
C GLU A 940 31.30 -14.80 -15.48
N ALA A 941 32.28 -14.53 -14.63
CA ALA A 941 32.25 -15.03 -13.26
C ALA A 941 31.20 -14.33 -12.39
N VAL A 942 31.01 -13.02 -12.54
CA VAL A 942 29.94 -12.27 -11.87
C VAL A 942 28.58 -12.81 -12.32
N LEU A 943 28.39 -13.02 -13.63
CA LEU A 943 27.17 -13.61 -14.18
C LEU A 943 26.85 -14.96 -13.54
N ARG A 944 27.83 -15.88 -13.51
CA ARG A 944 27.64 -17.26 -13.07
C ARG A 944 27.52 -17.45 -11.55
N TYR A 945 28.24 -16.65 -10.75
CA TYR A 945 28.41 -16.90 -9.32
C TYR A 945 27.96 -15.75 -8.42
N GLY A 946 27.76 -14.55 -8.96
CA GLY A 946 27.36 -13.37 -8.19
C GLY A 946 25.85 -13.18 -8.03
N CYS A 947 25.03 -13.91 -8.78
CA CYS A 947 23.58 -13.71 -8.87
C CYS A 947 22.83 -14.00 -7.57
N PHE A 948 23.31 -14.97 -6.79
CA PHE A 948 22.56 -15.47 -5.64
C PHE A 948 22.69 -14.56 -4.41
N VAL A 949 21.54 -14.27 -3.78
CA VAL A 949 21.43 -13.53 -2.52
C VAL A 949 20.51 -14.30 -1.58
N LEU A 950 20.95 -14.46 -0.32
CA LEU A 950 20.15 -15.08 0.73
C LEU A 950 19.52 -14.00 1.61
N CYS A 951 18.19 -13.95 1.62
CA CYS A 951 17.43 -13.17 2.58
C CYS A 951 16.98 -14.07 3.74
N GLN A 952 17.30 -13.71 4.98
CA GLN A 952 16.93 -14.52 6.15
C GLN A 952 16.13 -13.74 7.20
N ARG A 953 15.37 -14.49 7.99
CA ARG A 953 14.79 -14.06 9.28
C ARG A 953 15.31 -14.99 10.36
N GLY A 954 15.95 -14.42 11.37
CA GLY A 954 16.66 -15.12 12.43
C GLY A 954 18.00 -14.47 12.78
N PRO A 955 18.64 -14.94 13.87
CA PRO A 955 19.85 -14.34 14.39
C PRO A 955 21.00 -14.37 13.37
N LEU A 956 21.87 -13.35 13.44
CA LEU A 956 23.11 -13.35 12.69
C LEU A 956 24.11 -14.28 13.38
N GLU A 957 24.19 -15.51 12.88
CA GLU A 957 25.08 -16.53 13.44
C GLU A 957 26.55 -16.14 13.29
N ALA A 958 27.37 -16.41 14.31
CA ALA A 958 28.82 -16.19 14.24
C ALA A 958 29.44 -17.09 13.16
N SER A 959 30.48 -16.58 12.49
CA SER A 959 31.10 -17.36 11.40
C SER A 959 31.82 -18.61 11.95
N VAL A 960 31.70 -19.72 11.24
CA VAL A 960 32.42 -20.96 11.54
C VAL A 960 33.47 -21.27 10.48
N THR A 961 34.42 -22.15 10.80
CA THR A 961 35.39 -22.60 9.79
C THR A 961 34.69 -23.51 8.78
N MET A 962 34.62 -23.06 7.52
CA MET A 962 34.00 -23.85 6.45
C MET A 962 34.88 -25.03 6.03
N PRO A 963 34.32 -26.25 5.90
CA PRO A 963 35.09 -27.42 5.52
C PRO A 963 35.56 -27.34 4.06
N GLU A 964 36.73 -27.93 3.79
CA GLU A 964 37.14 -28.22 2.42
C GLU A 964 36.27 -29.34 1.84
N LEU A 965 35.61 -29.06 0.72
CA LEU A 965 34.88 -30.08 -0.02
C LEU A 965 35.88 -30.88 -0.86
N ARG A 966 36.29 -32.04 -0.36
CA ARG A 966 37.17 -32.94 -1.12
C ARG A 966 36.35 -33.71 -2.15
N GLU A 967 36.57 -33.46 -3.43
CA GLU A 967 36.16 -34.42 -4.46
C GLU A 967 37.01 -35.69 -4.30
N PRO A 968 36.42 -36.90 -4.39
CA PRO A 968 37.18 -38.14 -4.32
C PRO A 968 38.14 -38.18 -5.51
N SER A 969 39.45 -38.06 -5.25
CA SER A 969 40.46 -38.08 -6.30
C SER A 969 40.42 -39.40 -7.08
N PRO A 970 40.67 -39.38 -8.41
CA PRO A 970 40.78 -40.61 -9.23
C PRO A 970 41.81 -41.61 -8.69
N THR A 971 42.81 -41.11 -7.95
CA THR A 971 43.87 -41.90 -7.31
C THR A 971 43.36 -42.83 -6.20
N ARG A 972 42.24 -42.52 -5.53
CA ARG A 972 41.64 -43.42 -4.54
C ARG A 972 40.88 -44.57 -5.17
N TRP A 973 40.23 -44.35 -6.32
CA TRP A 973 39.65 -45.45 -7.11
C TRP A 973 40.73 -46.36 -7.67
N ALA A 974 41.84 -45.80 -8.15
CA ALA A 974 43.00 -46.60 -8.53
C ALA A 974 43.53 -47.41 -7.33
N PHE A 975 43.70 -46.81 -6.15
CA PHE A 975 44.17 -47.52 -4.96
C PHE A 975 43.18 -48.62 -4.49
N ALA A 976 41.87 -48.34 -4.49
CA ALA A 976 40.84 -49.30 -4.12
C ALA A 976 40.73 -50.47 -5.13
N LEU A 977 40.85 -50.18 -6.43
CA LEU A 977 40.93 -51.19 -7.49
C LEU A 977 42.20 -52.04 -7.36
N THR A 978 43.35 -51.43 -7.03
CA THR A 978 44.60 -52.18 -6.79
C THR A 978 44.49 -53.07 -5.55
N VAL A 979 43.88 -52.58 -4.47
CA VAL A 979 43.64 -53.38 -3.24
C VAL A 979 42.66 -54.53 -3.52
N MET A 980 41.58 -54.29 -4.26
CA MET A 980 40.66 -55.33 -4.71
C MET A 980 41.36 -56.37 -5.60
N ALA A 981 42.20 -55.94 -6.55
CA ALA A 981 42.97 -56.83 -7.40
C ALA A 981 43.96 -57.68 -6.60
N VAL A 982 44.60 -57.11 -5.56
CA VAL A 982 45.50 -57.85 -4.65
C VAL A 982 44.73 -58.85 -3.80
N ILE A 983 43.54 -58.50 -3.31
CA ILE A 983 42.67 -59.41 -2.54
C ILE A 983 42.19 -60.57 -3.44
N VAL A 984 41.77 -60.29 -4.67
CA VAL A 984 41.38 -61.31 -5.66
C VAL A 984 42.58 -62.20 -6.01
N PHE A 985 43.78 -61.64 -6.19
CA PHE A 985 44.99 -62.42 -6.46
C PHE A 985 45.38 -63.31 -5.26
N LEU A 986 45.30 -62.80 -4.04
CA LEU A 986 45.63 -63.57 -2.84
C LEU A 986 44.60 -64.67 -2.55
N THR A 987 43.32 -64.42 -2.81
CA THR A 987 42.24 -65.40 -2.63
C THR A 987 42.29 -66.50 -3.70
N THR A 988 42.52 -66.14 -4.97
CA THR A 988 42.72 -67.13 -6.05
C THR A 988 43.98 -67.98 -5.85
N ARG A 989 45.08 -67.39 -5.36
CA ARG A 989 46.31 -68.13 -5.05
C ARG A 989 46.19 -69.02 -3.81
N LYS A 990 45.34 -68.66 -2.85
CA LYS A 990 44.97 -69.54 -1.70
C LYS A 990 44.09 -70.71 -2.16
N TRP A 991 43.26 -70.49 -3.19
CA TRP A 991 42.41 -71.53 -3.78
C TRP A 991 43.18 -72.52 -4.66
N GLN A 992 44.25 -72.09 -5.35
CA GLN A 992 45.13 -72.98 -6.12
C GLN A 992 46.14 -73.78 -5.28
N ARG A 993 46.28 -73.49 -3.98
CA ARG A 993 47.15 -74.22 -3.04
C ARG A 993 46.39 -75.16 -2.10
N ARG A 994 45.06 -75.19 -2.19
CA ARG A 994 44.22 -76.27 -1.66
C ARG A 994 43.87 -77.21 -2.81
#